data_AF-K6FRJ5-F1
#
_entry.id   AF-K6FRJ5-F1
#
_cell.length_a   1.000
_cell.length_b   1.000
_cell.length_c   1.000
_cell.angle_alpha   90.00
_cell.angle_beta   90.00
_cell.angle_gamma   90.00
#
_symmetry.space_group_name_H-M   'P 1'
#
loop_
_entity.id
_entity.type
_entity.pdbx_description
1 polymer ?
#
loop_
_entity_poly.entity_id
_entity_poly.type
_entity_poly.pdbx_seq_one_letter_code
_entity_poly.pdbx_strand_id
1 'polypeptide(L)'
;MTSTADQLFRPADAVINWARKNSLWPFFFGLSCCFVEEATAWGPRYDIARFGSEVFRGSPRQADVLIVSGTMFKKIAPVALQLYEQMSDPKWVISMGSCSNSGGMYDVYSVVQGSDQILPVDVYIPGCPPRPEAVFEGLMLLQKKIDAGERPARPVLHLPGGSQGGREDFLVDGQTKARDTRGPGYAGIPIRGTAATEPRFAGSRAEVLWTPPAPGLTLSREQEVLAADLAAVFGGDATLVTGQDAPGDMPTFEVAPARIPEVLDHLKRKAPTRFERLEDLTAIDETARKAPAGREATAVYTLTSLSAATMVRLLCPLPSREAALPTATGVWSAANWYEREAAEMFGLRFDGHPDPRRLLTHRDWVGHPLRKDYEGRATNMPAFTREDCARLAPVDAAEILGERAKDGDYLLNFGPHHYATHGIIRFVMALRGERIKAMGIDIGYHHRGVEKIGERQTWHQFIPYTDRVDYLSGIANNLSYVTAVEKLAGIEVPPRAAYARVMLSELFRLSNHLMYFGTFLQDLGMMSPIFYALREREMVLDIIETITGGRLHPSWLRLGGLAADLPEGWKEQVAAFVKIFPGRLKEYHAGVTKNPIVKARTKGVGGITAAQATDRGVTGPNLRAAGVSWDRRKAMPYGAYADFDFDVPTRQNGDCYDRYLVRMDEMRESLRIIEQAAARMPEGRYLSADSRYCLPQKDAALKDIESLIHHFVNVTRGPRLPSGMAYAATEAPRGEQGYFVVSDGGCHAYRMRIRTPGFANVQALPHIIEGLSIADCVAVLASYDYILPDIDR
;
A
#
# COMPACT_ATOMS: atom_id res chain seq x y z
N MET A 1 -27.50 49.86 -5.03
CA MET A 1 -28.70 49.66 -4.18
C MET A 1 -29.73 48.90 -4.99
N THR A 2 -29.58 47.58 -5.09
CA THR A 2 -30.65 46.66 -5.51
C THR A 2 -31.22 46.09 -4.23
N SER A 3 -32.52 46.22 -4.06
CA SER A 3 -33.20 46.05 -2.78
C SER A 3 -33.10 44.62 -2.27
N THR A 4 -32.95 44.50 -0.95
CA THR A 4 -33.10 43.29 -0.14
C THR A 4 -34.45 42.58 -0.27
N ALA A 5 -35.35 43.06 -1.15
CA ALA A 5 -36.66 42.47 -1.43
C ALA A 5 -36.66 41.50 -2.62
N ASP A 6 -35.69 41.57 -3.54
CA ASP A 6 -35.62 40.65 -4.70
C ASP A 6 -35.13 39.23 -4.35
N GLN A 7 -34.59 39.05 -3.14
CA GLN A 7 -34.09 37.75 -2.67
C GLN A 7 -35.18 36.85 -2.08
N LEU A 8 -36.37 37.37 -1.78
CA LEU A 8 -37.29 36.65 -0.90
C LEU A 8 -38.23 35.67 -1.62
N PHE A 9 -38.64 35.89 -2.87
CA PHE A 9 -39.54 34.92 -3.54
C PHE A 9 -39.42 34.92 -5.06
N ARG A 10 -38.53 34.08 -5.61
CA ARG A 10 -38.81 33.38 -6.85
C ARG A 10 -39.10 31.92 -6.48
N PRO A 11 -40.38 31.51 -6.36
CA PRO A 11 -40.76 30.16 -5.94
C PRO A 11 -40.08 29.06 -6.75
N ALA A 12 -39.82 29.33 -8.04
CA ALA A 12 -39.09 28.44 -8.92
C ALA A 12 -37.63 28.23 -8.49
N ASP A 13 -36.89 29.29 -8.12
CA ASP A 13 -35.49 29.19 -7.69
C ASP A 13 -35.38 28.47 -6.34
N ALA A 14 -36.30 28.75 -5.41
CA ALA A 14 -36.39 28.04 -4.14
C ALA A 14 -36.68 26.53 -4.33
N VAL A 15 -37.59 26.18 -5.24
CA VAL A 15 -37.91 24.77 -5.57
C VAL A 15 -36.76 24.08 -6.30
N ILE A 16 -36.10 24.76 -7.24
CA ILE A 16 -34.95 24.22 -7.98
C ILE A 16 -33.77 23.98 -7.04
N ASN A 17 -33.43 24.94 -6.17
CA ASN A 17 -32.34 24.77 -5.20
C ASN A 17 -32.71 23.76 -4.11
N TRP A 18 -33.97 23.69 -3.69
CA TRP A 18 -34.46 22.62 -2.84
C TRP A 18 -34.31 21.25 -3.51
N ALA A 19 -34.66 21.10 -4.78
CA ALA A 19 -34.49 19.84 -5.51
C ALA A 19 -33.01 19.46 -5.65
N ARG A 20 -32.15 20.42 -6.01
CA ARG A 20 -30.69 20.22 -6.14
C ARG A 20 -30.05 19.78 -4.83
N LYS A 21 -30.30 20.49 -3.72
CA LYS A 21 -29.66 20.16 -2.44
C LYS A 21 -30.12 18.81 -1.87
N ASN A 22 -31.31 18.35 -2.21
CA ASN A 22 -31.87 17.07 -1.75
C ASN A 22 -31.71 15.92 -2.76
N SER A 23 -31.01 16.12 -3.86
CA SER A 23 -30.78 15.09 -4.89
C SER A 23 -29.36 15.19 -5.46
N LEU A 24 -28.37 15.10 -4.58
CA LEU A 24 -26.95 15.07 -4.96
C LEU A 24 -26.58 13.66 -5.36
N TRP A 25 -25.97 13.48 -6.53
CA TRP A 25 -25.57 12.20 -7.09
C TRP A 25 -24.05 12.13 -7.16
N PRO A 26 -23.40 11.63 -6.09
CA PRO A 26 -21.96 11.60 -6.05
C PRO A 26 -21.38 10.65 -7.09
N PHE A 27 -20.29 11.09 -7.70
CA PHE A 27 -19.46 10.28 -8.56
C PHE A 27 -18.56 9.39 -7.71
N PHE A 28 -18.60 8.11 -7.99
CA PHE A 28 -17.76 7.12 -7.32
C PHE A 28 -16.30 7.30 -7.74
N PHE A 29 -15.49 8.05 -7.00
CA PHE A 29 -14.06 8.28 -7.33
C PHE A 29 -13.14 8.13 -6.12
N GLY A 30 -12.85 6.88 -5.78
CA GLY A 30 -11.91 6.53 -4.72
C GLY A 30 -10.46 6.52 -5.19
N LEU A 31 -9.62 7.37 -4.58
CA LEU A 31 -8.18 7.39 -4.82
C LEU A 31 -7.39 6.59 -3.78
N SER A 32 -7.84 6.54 -2.52
CA SER A 32 -7.09 5.89 -1.43
C SER A 32 -7.96 5.49 -0.24
N CYS A 33 -7.38 5.36 0.95
CA CYS A 33 -8.04 4.89 2.18
C CYS A 33 -9.30 5.68 2.58
N CYS A 34 -9.39 6.97 2.24
CA CYS A 34 -10.59 7.80 2.47
C CYS A 34 -11.83 7.17 1.84
N PHE A 35 -11.66 6.52 0.68
CA PHE A 35 -12.76 5.86 -0.03
C PHE A 35 -13.39 4.71 0.76
N VAL A 36 -12.60 4.02 1.61
CA VAL A 36 -13.13 2.93 2.45
C VAL A 36 -14.07 3.48 3.53
N GLU A 37 -13.74 4.63 4.11
CA GLU A 37 -14.62 5.31 5.08
C GLU A 37 -15.84 5.93 4.38
N GLU A 38 -15.65 6.50 3.18
CA GLU A 38 -16.75 6.96 2.33
C GLU A 38 -17.73 5.82 2.01
N ALA A 39 -17.23 4.67 1.59
CA ALA A 39 -18.04 3.49 1.32
C ALA A 39 -18.78 2.98 2.58
N THR A 40 -18.17 3.13 3.75
CA THR A 40 -18.78 2.78 5.04
C THR A 40 -19.93 3.71 5.39
N ALA A 41 -19.88 5.00 4.98
CA ALA A 41 -20.98 5.94 5.14
C ALA A 41 -22.26 5.49 4.40
N TRP A 42 -22.14 4.62 3.39
CA TRP A 42 -23.27 4.00 2.67
C TRP A 42 -23.79 2.74 3.34
N GLY A 43 -23.01 2.20 4.28
CA GLY A 43 -23.38 1.02 5.02
C GLY A 43 -24.64 1.27 5.87
N PRO A 44 -25.32 0.19 6.28
CA PRO A 44 -26.58 0.27 7.02
C PRO A 44 -26.47 0.98 8.38
N ARG A 45 -25.25 1.15 8.91
CA ARG A 45 -24.98 1.87 10.17
C ARG A 45 -25.13 3.39 10.01
N TYR A 46 -24.68 3.94 8.90
CA TYR A 46 -24.48 5.37 8.71
C TYR A 46 -25.54 6.01 7.79
N ASP A 47 -26.11 5.26 6.84
CA ASP A 47 -27.34 5.62 6.10
C ASP A 47 -27.33 7.02 5.44
N ILE A 48 -26.42 7.22 4.50
CA ILE A 48 -26.28 8.47 3.71
C ILE A 48 -27.57 8.90 2.97
N ALA A 49 -28.50 7.97 2.75
CA ALA A 49 -29.77 8.18 2.07
C ALA A 49 -30.60 9.31 2.69
N ARG A 50 -30.49 9.50 4.01
CA ARG A 50 -31.20 10.56 4.74
C ARG A 50 -30.87 11.98 4.25
N PHE A 51 -29.76 12.15 3.53
CA PHE A 51 -29.31 13.42 2.99
C PHE A 51 -29.59 13.57 1.49
N GLY A 52 -30.32 12.64 0.86
CA GLY A 52 -30.61 12.68 -0.58
C GLY A 52 -29.37 12.44 -1.45
N SER A 53 -28.40 11.68 -0.93
CA SER A 53 -27.10 11.42 -1.57
C SER A 53 -26.75 9.92 -1.69
N GLU A 54 -27.78 9.06 -1.72
CA GLU A 54 -27.62 7.60 -1.90
C GLU A 54 -27.22 7.17 -3.31
N VAL A 55 -27.53 7.99 -4.33
CA VAL A 55 -27.42 7.58 -5.73
C VAL A 55 -26.00 7.82 -6.24
N PHE A 56 -25.11 6.89 -5.95
CA PHE A 56 -23.76 6.89 -6.52
C PHE A 56 -23.81 6.50 -8.00
N ARG A 57 -23.12 7.29 -8.83
CA ARG A 57 -23.04 7.04 -10.27
C ARG A 57 -21.61 6.66 -10.65
N GLY A 58 -21.51 5.54 -11.37
CA GLY A 58 -20.24 5.09 -11.96
C GLY A 58 -19.86 5.81 -13.26
N SER A 59 -20.74 6.68 -13.77
CA SER A 59 -20.51 7.48 -14.98
C SER A 59 -20.51 8.97 -14.63
N PRO A 60 -19.47 9.74 -15.03
CA PRO A 60 -19.40 11.18 -14.76
C PRO A 60 -20.57 11.93 -15.41
N ARG A 61 -21.09 11.45 -16.55
CA ARG A 61 -22.25 12.04 -17.23
C ARG A 61 -23.56 11.98 -16.44
N GLN A 62 -23.60 11.17 -15.38
CA GLN A 62 -24.77 11.02 -14.53
C GLN A 62 -24.54 11.63 -13.15
N ALA A 63 -23.35 12.12 -12.82
CA ALA A 63 -23.04 12.65 -11.51
C ALA A 63 -22.96 14.18 -11.52
N ASP A 64 -23.31 14.79 -10.39
CA ASP A 64 -23.21 16.24 -10.16
C ASP A 64 -22.24 16.58 -9.00
N VAL A 65 -21.79 15.60 -8.20
CA VAL A 65 -20.79 15.82 -7.15
C VAL A 65 -19.57 14.92 -7.37
N LEU A 66 -18.40 15.49 -7.56
CA LEU A 66 -17.13 14.77 -7.57
C LEU A 66 -16.53 14.76 -6.16
N ILE A 67 -16.51 13.61 -5.50
CA ILE A 67 -15.77 13.45 -4.25
C ILE A 67 -14.39 12.89 -4.56
N VAL A 68 -13.35 13.70 -4.34
CA VAL A 68 -11.96 13.30 -4.49
C VAL A 68 -11.49 12.69 -3.17
N SER A 69 -11.65 11.36 -3.07
CA SER A 69 -11.42 10.62 -1.83
C SER A 69 -10.04 9.98 -1.78
N GLY A 70 -9.04 10.77 -1.37
CA GLY A 70 -7.68 10.32 -1.15
C GLY A 70 -6.62 11.11 -1.92
N THR A 71 -5.39 10.61 -1.90
CA THR A 71 -4.24 11.33 -2.46
C THR A 71 -4.33 11.52 -3.98
N MET A 72 -4.09 12.75 -4.45
CA MET A 72 -4.00 13.07 -5.88
C MET A 72 -2.56 12.83 -6.39
N PHE A 73 -2.38 11.88 -7.30
CA PHE A 73 -1.08 11.56 -7.90
C PHE A 73 -0.89 12.24 -9.25
N LYS A 74 0.36 12.57 -9.61
CA LYS A 74 0.67 13.19 -10.90
C LYS A 74 0.22 12.34 -12.11
N LYS A 75 0.23 11.00 -11.98
CA LYS A 75 -0.19 10.07 -13.06
C LYS A 75 -1.72 9.92 -13.16
N ILE A 76 -2.48 10.05 -12.06
CA ILE A 76 -3.96 9.98 -12.08
C ILE A 76 -4.63 11.33 -12.28
N ALA A 77 -3.94 12.43 -11.96
CA ALA A 77 -4.42 13.80 -12.11
C ALA A 77 -5.06 14.12 -13.49
N PRO A 78 -4.47 13.72 -14.64
CA PRO A 78 -5.11 13.91 -15.95
C PRO A 78 -6.48 13.25 -16.05
N VAL A 79 -6.62 12.05 -15.49
CA VAL A 79 -7.89 11.29 -15.51
C VAL A 79 -8.92 11.94 -14.61
N ALA A 80 -8.52 12.42 -13.41
CA ALA A 80 -9.41 13.14 -12.52
C ALA A 80 -9.95 14.43 -13.17
N LEU A 81 -9.08 15.18 -13.86
CA LEU A 81 -9.47 16.37 -14.60
C LEU A 81 -10.45 16.04 -15.74
N GLN A 82 -10.14 15.01 -16.53
CA GLN A 82 -11.00 14.56 -17.63
C GLN A 82 -12.39 14.11 -17.13
N LEU A 83 -12.46 13.40 -16.00
CA LEU A 83 -13.72 12.96 -15.40
C LEU A 83 -14.57 14.17 -14.97
N TYR A 84 -13.96 15.16 -14.32
CA TYR A 84 -14.62 16.41 -13.96
C TYR A 84 -15.13 17.19 -15.19
N GLU A 85 -14.35 17.27 -16.26
CA GLU A 85 -14.74 17.95 -17.50
C GLU A 85 -15.90 17.24 -18.21
N GLN A 86 -16.04 15.92 -18.05
CA GLN A 86 -17.13 15.12 -18.61
C GLN A 86 -18.43 15.16 -17.78
N MET A 87 -18.38 15.68 -16.55
CA MET A 87 -19.58 15.85 -15.73
C MET A 87 -20.46 16.99 -16.27
N SER A 88 -21.77 16.80 -16.16
CA SER A 88 -22.76 17.78 -16.60
C SER A 88 -22.97 18.86 -15.56
N ASP A 89 -23.21 20.10 -15.99
CA ASP A 89 -23.52 21.18 -15.07
C ASP A 89 -24.99 21.14 -14.59
N PRO A 90 -25.29 21.58 -13.35
CA PRO A 90 -24.34 22.07 -12.34
C PRO A 90 -23.51 20.94 -11.72
N LYS A 91 -22.23 21.21 -11.44
CA LYS A 91 -21.32 20.24 -10.78
C LYS A 91 -20.53 20.85 -9.64
N TRP A 92 -20.20 20.03 -8.64
CA TRP A 92 -19.47 20.43 -7.44
C TRP A 92 -18.34 19.46 -7.13
N VAL A 93 -17.30 19.93 -6.43
CA VAL A 93 -16.15 19.11 -6.01
C VAL A 93 -15.98 19.13 -4.50
N ILE A 94 -15.97 17.95 -3.88
CA ILE A 94 -15.60 17.76 -2.49
C ILE A 94 -14.20 17.14 -2.45
N SER A 95 -13.27 17.77 -1.75
CA SER A 95 -11.96 17.17 -1.47
C SER A 95 -11.97 16.50 -0.11
N MET A 96 -11.74 15.18 -0.06
CA MET A 96 -11.83 14.38 1.15
C MET A 96 -10.48 13.79 1.58
N GLY A 97 -10.06 14.19 2.78
CA GLY A 97 -8.85 13.75 3.45
C GLY A 97 -7.67 14.68 3.25
N SER A 98 -6.78 14.72 4.24
CA SER A 98 -5.62 15.63 4.26
C SER A 98 -4.72 15.47 3.03
N CYS A 99 -4.64 14.25 2.45
CA CYS A 99 -3.84 14.00 1.26
C CYS A 99 -4.44 14.63 -0.02
N SER A 100 -5.78 14.63 -0.16
CA SER A 100 -6.44 15.35 -1.26
C SER A 100 -6.36 16.86 -1.03
N ASN A 101 -6.54 17.31 0.21
CA ASN A 101 -6.65 18.73 0.52
C ASN A 101 -5.33 19.49 0.36
N SER A 102 -4.19 18.84 0.59
CA SER A 102 -2.91 19.55 0.65
C SER A 102 -1.66 18.68 0.39
N GLY A 103 -1.83 17.42 -0.04
CA GLY A 103 -0.75 16.41 -0.04
C GLY A 103 -0.52 15.76 1.33
N GLY A 104 -1.02 16.37 2.42
CA GLY A 104 -1.00 15.81 3.77
C GLY A 104 0.41 15.48 4.25
N MET A 105 0.64 14.21 4.59
CA MET A 105 1.98 13.73 5.00
C MET A 105 2.88 13.30 3.82
N TYR A 106 2.37 13.38 2.58
CA TYR A 106 3.07 12.97 1.36
C TYR A 106 3.60 14.19 0.59
N ASP A 107 4.52 14.94 1.20
CA ASP A 107 5.36 15.91 0.48
C ASP A 107 6.42 15.16 -0.34
N VAL A 108 6.08 14.64 -1.51
CA VAL A 108 6.95 13.73 -2.28
C VAL A 108 6.75 13.89 -3.78
N TYR A 109 7.79 13.67 -4.57
CA TYR A 109 7.85 13.95 -6.01
C TYR A 109 6.64 13.50 -6.85
N SER A 110 5.95 12.43 -6.46
CA SER A 110 4.84 11.83 -7.21
C SER A 110 3.44 12.37 -6.86
N VAL A 111 3.31 13.14 -5.77
CA VAL A 111 2.02 13.61 -5.22
C VAL A 111 1.77 15.07 -5.55
N VAL A 112 0.57 15.36 -6.05
CA VAL A 112 0.06 16.73 -6.20
C VAL A 112 -0.29 17.27 -4.81
N GLN A 113 0.26 18.44 -4.46
CA GLN A 113 0.10 19.04 -3.13
C GLN A 113 -1.24 19.78 -2.99
N GLY A 114 -2.35 19.08 -3.26
CA GLY A 114 -3.71 19.62 -3.26
C GLY A 114 -4.45 19.40 -4.57
N SER A 115 -5.66 18.84 -4.49
CA SER A 115 -6.56 18.64 -5.66
C SER A 115 -7.00 19.97 -6.28
N ASP A 116 -6.96 21.05 -5.51
CA ASP A 116 -7.25 22.43 -5.90
C ASP A 116 -6.26 23.03 -6.92
N GLN A 117 -5.12 22.36 -7.18
CA GLN A 117 -4.19 22.74 -8.24
C GLN A 117 -4.76 22.48 -9.64
N ILE A 118 -5.71 21.56 -9.77
CA ILE A 118 -6.26 21.13 -11.06
C ILE A 118 -7.80 21.14 -11.10
N LEU A 119 -8.46 20.98 -9.96
CA LEU A 119 -9.93 20.94 -9.82
C LEU A 119 -10.43 22.11 -8.96
N PRO A 120 -11.64 22.64 -9.21
CA PRO A 120 -12.19 23.73 -8.41
C PRO A 120 -12.90 23.18 -7.17
N VAL A 121 -12.19 23.06 -6.04
CA VAL A 121 -12.73 22.45 -4.81
C VAL A 121 -13.74 23.38 -4.11
N ASP A 122 -14.94 22.86 -3.85
CA ASP A 122 -16.04 23.58 -3.20
C ASP A 122 -16.10 23.40 -1.69
N VAL A 123 -15.85 22.16 -1.23
CA VAL A 123 -15.90 21.77 0.17
C VAL A 123 -14.69 20.89 0.48
N TYR A 124 -14.12 21.08 1.66
CA TYR A 124 -13.01 20.29 2.15
C TYR A 124 -13.41 19.50 3.39
N ILE A 125 -13.10 18.20 3.40
CA ILE A 125 -13.28 17.32 4.55
C ILE A 125 -11.89 16.95 5.08
N PRO A 126 -11.45 17.48 6.24
CA PRO A 126 -10.15 17.14 6.82
C PRO A 126 -10.16 15.76 7.53
N GLY A 127 -9.01 15.09 7.60
CA GLY A 127 -8.85 13.80 8.29
C GLY A 127 -7.92 12.82 7.57
N CYS A 128 -7.48 11.74 8.24
CA CYS A 128 -6.56 10.74 7.67
C CYS A 128 -6.75 9.31 8.24
N PRO A 129 -7.72 8.54 7.70
CA PRO A 129 -8.84 9.02 6.90
C PRO A 129 -9.89 9.73 7.79
N PRO A 130 -10.72 10.62 7.22
CA PRO A 130 -11.88 11.17 7.94
C PRO A 130 -12.85 10.04 8.32
N ARG A 131 -13.55 10.18 9.45
CA ARG A 131 -14.60 9.22 9.83
C ARG A 131 -15.80 9.31 8.88
N PRO A 132 -16.66 8.28 8.78
CA PRO A 132 -17.85 8.31 7.93
C PRO A 132 -18.76 9.52 8.21
N GLU A 133 -18.87 9.95 9.47
CA GLU A 133 -19.67 11.11 9.87
C GLU A 133 -19.16 12.44 9.27
N ALA A 134 -17.86 12.54 8.99
CA ALA A 134 -17.28 13.74 8.36
C ALA A 134 -17.73 13.90 6.90
N VAL A 135 -18.10 12.80 6.23
CA VAL A 135 -18.72 12.83 4.89
C VAL A 135 -20.08 13.52 4.95
N PHE A 136 -20.88 13.24 5.98
CA PHE A 136 -22.18 13.90 6.19
C PHE A 136 -22.03 15.38 6.45
N GLU A 137 -21.07 15.78 7.28
CA GLU A 137 -20.77 17.19 7.51
C GLU A 137 -20.40 17.89 6.19
N GLY A 138 -19.53 17.28 5.38
CA GLY A 138 -19.16 17.79 4.06
C GLY A 138 -20.35 17.97 3.12
N LEU A 139 -21.25 16.98 3.07
CA LEU A 139 -22.49 17.08 2.28
C LEU A 139 -23.41 18.18 2.78
N MET A 140 -23.60 18.31 4.09
CA MET A 140 -24.42 19.38 4.68
C MET A 140 -23.85 20.77 4.40
N LEU A 141 -22.52 20.91 4.39
CA LEU A 141 -21.86 22.16 3.98
C LEU A 141 -22.11 22.48 2.50
N LEU A 142 -22.05 21.47 1.63
CA LEU A 142 -22.37 21.63 0.22
C LEU A 142 -23.85 22.02 0.03
N GLN A 143 -24.78 21.37 0.73
CA GLN A 143 -26.21 21.70 0.70
C GLN A 143 -26.47 23.15 1.14
N LYS A 144 -25.81 23.62 2.20
CA LYS A 144 -25.87 25.02 2.64
C LYS A 144 -25.34 25.98 1.59
N LYS A 145 -24.26 25.60 0.89
CA LYS A 145 -23.68 26.41 -0.20
C LYS A 145 -24.65 26.53 -1.38
N ILE A 146 -25.29 25.43 -1.79
CA ILE A 146 -26.30 25.41 -2.85
C ILE A 146 -27.48 26.31 -2.48
N ASP A 147 -27.96 26.24 -1.24
CA ASP A 147 -29.08 27.04 -0.74
C ASP A 147 -28.75 28.55 -0.73
N ALA A 148 -27.51 28.91 -0.39
CA ALA A 148 -27.10 30.31 -0.24
C ALA A 148 -26.73 31.03 -1.55
N GLY A 149 -26.25 30.30 -2.56
CA GLY A 149 -25.50 30.91 -3.67
C GLY A 149 -25.96 30.59 -5.09
N GLU A 150 -26.69 29.50 -5.35
CA GLU A 150 -26.91 29.02 -6.72
C GLU A 150 -28.10 29.68 -7.43
N ARG A 151 -27.91 30.02 -8.71
CA ARG A 151 -28.95 30.52 -9.61
C ARG A 151 -29.16 29.54 -10.79
N PRO A 152 -30.21 29.71 -11.62
CA PRO A 152 -30.41 28.86 -12.79
C PRO A 152 -29.34 29.10 -13.88
N ALA A 153 -28.73 28.02 -14.39
CA ALA A 153 -27.69 28.07 -15.42
C ALA A 153 -28.15 28.61 -16.79
N ARG A 154 -29.45 28.54 -17.07
CA ARG A 154 -30.08 29.11 -18.27
C ARG A 154 -31.18 30.07 -17.85
N PRO A 155 -31.49 31.09 -18.67
CA PRO A 155 -32.71 31.85 -18.48
C PRO A 155 -33.92 30.92 -18.46
N VAL A 156 -34.58 30.82 -17.31
CA VAL A 156 -35.88 30.15 -17.19
C VAL A 156 -36.88 31.27 -17.06
N LEU A 157 -37.84 31.39 -17.99
CA LEU A 157 -38.78 32.52 -18.04
C LEU A 157 -38.05 33.88 -18.21
N HIS A 158 -38.24 34.81 -17.27
CA HIS A 158 -37.69 36.18 -17.27
C HIS A 158 -36.42 36.33 -16.40
N LEU A 159 -35.79 35.21 -16.05
CA LEU A 159 -34.63 35.16 -15.17
C LEU A 159 -33.36 35.26 -16.03
N PRO A 160 -32.42 36.19 -15.79
CA PRO A 160 -31.09 36.11 -16.38
C PRO A 160 -30.37 34.89 -15.78
N GLY A 161 -29.78 34.05 -16.64
CA GLY A 161 -28.99 32.89 -16.20
C GLY A 161 -27.75 33.30 -15.41
N GLY A 162 -27.25 32.40 -14.55
CA GLY A 162 -26.02 32.56 -13.77
C GLY A 162 -25.74 31.36 -12.84
N SER A 163 -24.43 31.11 -12.61
CA SER A 163 -23.73 29.97 -11.99
C SER A 163 -24.10 28.55 -12.47
N GLN A 164 -23.08 27.80 -12.90
CA GLN A 164 -23.16 26.41 -13.36
C GLN A 164 -22.67 25.44 -12.27
N GLY A 165 -23.07 25.64 -11.01
CA GLY A 165 -22.49 24.87 -9.92
C GLY A 165 -21.04 25.25 -9.63
N GLY A 166 -20.58 24.91 -8.44
CA GLY A 166 -19.17 24.96 -8.08
C GLY A 166 -18.50 26.33 -8.10
N ARG A 167 -17.18 26.33 -7.98
CA ARG A 167 -16.30 27.49 -8.20
C ARG A 167 -15.67 27.41 -9.60
N GLU A 168 -15.28 28.55 -10.15
CA GLU A 168 -14.52 28.63 -11.41
C GLU A 168 -13.04 29.01 -11.17
N ASP A 169 -12.68 29.48 -9.97
CA ASP A 169 -11.34 29.95 -9.67
C ASP A 169 -10.38 28.82 -9.26
N PHE A 170 -9.46 28.49 -10.17
CA PHE A 170 -8.31 27.62 -9.92
C PHE A 170 -7.21 28.34 -9.13
N LEU A 171 -6.29 27.59 -8.52
CA LEU A 171 -5.05 28.17 -8.00
C LEU A 171 -4.25 28.86 -9.12
N VAL A 172 -3.64 30.02 -8.82
CA VAL A 172 -2.88 30.83 -9.78
C VAL A 172 -1.39 30.44 -9.78
N ASP A 173 -0.84 30.34 -10.98
CA ASP A 173 0.50 29.84 -11.26
C ASP A 173 1.60 30.64 -10.53
N GLY A 174 2.58 29.94 -9.94
CA GLY A 174 3.72 30.54 -9.22
C GLY A 174 3.50 30.98 -7.76
N GLN A 175 2.28 30.89 -7.20
CA GLN A 175 2.00 31.39 -5.83
C GLN A 175 1.60 30.34 -4.78
N THR A 176 1.10 29.16 -5.14
CA THR A 176 0.53 28.20 -4.18
C THR A 176 1.11 26.79 -4.29
N LYS A 177 1.58 26.28 -3.15
CA LYS A 177 2.19 24.93 -2.99
C LYS A 177 1.88 24.22 -1.66
N ALA A 178 1.09 24.82 -0.77
CA ALA A 178 0.66 24.24 0.51
C ALA A 178 -0.22 25.20 1.37
N ARG A 179 -0.42 26.45 0.96
CA ARG A 179 -0.86 27.55 1.85
C ARG A 179 -2.05 28.35 1.33
N ASP A 180 -2.95 27.71 0.60
CA ASP A 180 -4.22 28.34 0.30
C ASP A 180 -5.03 28.49 1.60
N THR A 181 -5.47 29.70 1.91
CA THR A 181 -6.35 30.00 3.05
C THR A 181 -7.79 29.55 2.82
N ARG A 182 -8.15 29.17 1.59
CA ARG A 182 -9.49 28.70 1.20
C ARG A 182 -9.78 27.26 1.64
N GLY A 183 -8.74 26.44 1.89
CA GLY A 183 -8.86 25.07 2.39
C GLY A 183 -8.36 24.90 3.84
N PRO A 184 -8.87 23.93 4.60
CA PRO A 184 -8.37 23.58 5.93
C PRO A 184 -7.03 22.86 5.74
N GLY A 185 -5.92 23.58 5.89
CA GLY A 185 -4.61 23.01 5.57
C GLY A 185 -3.48 23.53 6.42
N TYR A 186 -3.03 24.76 6.18
CA TYR A 186 -1.78 25.24 6.76
C TYR A 186 -1.73 26.76 6.96
N ALA A 187 -2.89 27.43 7.02
CA ALA A 187 -2.94 28.84 7.40
C ALA A 187 -2.28 29.03 8.77
N GLY A 188 -1.15 29.75 8.80
CA GLY A 188 -0.37 29.98 10.02
C GLY A 188 0.61 28.88 10.42
N ILE A 189 0.69 27.74 9.71
CA ILE A 189 1.69 26.70 10.02
C ILE A 189 3.00 27.06 9.27
N PRO A 190 4.11 27.33 9.99
CA PRO A 190 5.40 27.55 9.35
C PRO A 190 5.75 26.34 8.47
N ILE A 191 6.44 26.56 7.35
CA ILE A 191 7.02 25.45 6.57
C ILE A 191 7.75 24.62 7.61
N ARG A 192 7.29 23.38 7.85
CA ARG A 192 7.96 22.49 8.81
C ARG A 192 9.43 22.55 8.42
N GLY A 193 10.27 23.03 9.33
CA GLY A 193 11.67 23.25 9.04
C GLY A 193 12.19 22.04 8.28
N THR A 194 12.99 22.28 7.24
CA THR A 194 13.69 21.21 6.56
C THR A 194 14.52 20.50 7.62
N ALA A 195 14.00 19.39 8.16
CA ALA A 195 14.84 18.41 8.78
C ALA A 195 15.77 17.98 7.65
N ALA A 196 16.94 18.62 7.59
CA ALA A 196 17.97 18.26 6.68
C ALA A 196 18.28 16.80 6.99
N THR A 197 18.16 15.98 5.97
CA THR A 197 18.30 14.53 6.07
C THR A 197 19.70 14.19 5.62
N GLU A 198 20.34 13.25 6.31
CA GLU A 198 21.69 12.82 5.94
C GLU A 198 21.67 12.33 4.47
N PRO A 199 22.68 12.67 3.65
CA PRO A 199 23.97 13.27 4.03
C PRO A 199 23.97 14.81 4.09
N ARG A 200 22.86 15.50 3.79
CA ARG A 200 22.81 16.96 3.61
C ARG A 200 22.75 17.75 4.94
N PHE A 201 22.90 17.08 6.08
CA PHE A 201 22.91 17.71 7.41
C PHE A 201 24.25 17.51 8.13
N ALA A 202 25.19 18.43 7.90
CA ALA A 202 26.52 18.43 8.52
C ALA A 202 26.51 18.66 10.05
N GLY A 203 25.34 18.86 10.68
CA GLY A 203 25.16 19.09 12.11
C GLY A 203 24.52 17.93 12.88
N SER A 204 24.38 16.75 12.26
CA SER A 204 23.76 15.58 12.89
C SER A 204 24.57 15.13 14.10
N ARG A 205 24.07 15.37 15.31
CA ARG A 205 24.64 14.83 16.55
C ARG A 205 24.32 13.34 16.75
N ALA A 206 23.70 12.67 15.77
CA ALA A 206 23.49 11.24 15.82
C ALA A 206 24.82 10.50 16.03
N GLU A 207 25.89 10.96 15.39
CA GLU A 207 27.21 10.31 15.42
C GLU A 207 27.84 10.24 16.82
N VAL A 208 27.43 11.13 17.72
CA VAL A 208 27.91 11.19 19.12
C VAL A 208 27.19 10.17 20.02
N LEU A 209 26.04 9.66 19.61
CA LEU A 209 25.30 8.65 20.37
C LEU A 209 25.99 7.30 20.22
N TRP A 210 26.52 6.74 21.31
CA TRP A 210 27.05 5.38 21.25
C TRP A 210 25.94 4.39 20.87
N THR A 211 26.25 3.46 19.95
CA THR A 211 25.34 2.40 19.52
C THR A 211 26.15 1.11 19.40
N PRO A 212 25.69 -0.01 19.98
CA PRO A 212 26.36 -1.29 19.80
C PRO A 212 26.38 -1.69 18.32
N PRO A 213 27.34 -2.51 17.88
CA PRO A 213 27.34 -3.05 16.52
C PRO A 213 26.08 -3.90 16.27
N ALA A 214 25.69 -4.03 15.00
CA ALA A 214 24.61 -4.94 14.63
C ALA A 214 24.95 -6.38 15.10
N PRO A 215 23.95 -7.18 15.49
CA PRO A 215 24.17 -8.58 15.81
C PRO A 215 24.84 -9.30 14.63
N GLY A 216 25.89 -10.08 14.88
CA GLY A 216 26.52 -10.90 13.85
C GLY A 216 25.65 -12.12 13.48
N LEU A 217 25.72 -12.55 12.22
CA LEU A 217 25.09 -13.79 11.80
C LEU A 217 25.96 -15.00 12.13
N THR A 218 25.40 -15.98 12.83
CA THR A 218 25.99 -17.32 12.92
C THR A 218 25.36 -18.20 11.86
N LEU A 219 26.17 -18.74 10.94
CA LEU A 219 25.68 -19.60 9.87
C LEU A 219 25.24 -20.96 10.44
N SER A 220 24.12 -21.47 9.94
CA SER A 220 23.76 -22.88 10.15
C SER A 220 24.66 -23.79 9.31
N ARG A 221 24.75 -25.06 9.68
CA ARG A 221 25.50 -26.07 8.91
C ARG A 221 25.10 -26.11 7.42
N GLU A 222 23.82 -25.94 7.12
CA GLU A 222 23.32 -25.91 5.74
C GLU A 222 23.82 -24.66 4.99
N GLN A 223 23.90 -23.52 5.67
CA GLN A 223 24.40 -22.27 5.11
C GLN A 223 25.92 -22.29 4.93
N GLU A 224 26.66 -22.97 5.82
CA GLU A 224 28.09 -23.24 5.65
C GLU A 224 28.36 -24.10 4.42
N VAL A 225 27.54 -25.16 4.22
CA VAL A 225 27.62 -26.02 3.03
C VAL A 225 27.31 -25.23 1.76
N LEU A 226 26.30 -24.36 1.78
CA LEU A 226 25.98 -23.47 0.67
C LEU A 226 27.14 -22.51 0.36
N ALA A 227 27.76 -21.92 1.39
CA ALA A 227 28.89 -21.02 1.21
C ALA A 227 30.12 -21.75 0.62
N ALA A 228 30.39 -22.97 1.07
CA ALA A 228 31.46 -23.81 0.52
C ALA A 228 31.19 -24.21 -0.94
N ASP A 229 29.94 -24.52 -1.29
CA ASP A 229 29.52 -24.84 -2.66
C ASP A 229 29.70 -23.65 -3.60
N LEU A 230 29.25 -22.45 -3.22
CA LEU A 230 29.44 -21.24 -4.01
C LEU A 230 30.91 -20.89 -4.20
N ALA A 231 31.73 -21.02 -3.15
CA ALA A 231 33.16 -20.81 -3.24
C ALA A 231 33.85 -21.84 -4.16
N ALA A 232 33.40 -23.10 -4.16
CA ALA A 232 33.96 -24.14 -5.02
C ALA A 232 33.60 -23.94 -6.50
N VAL A 233 32.39 -23.47 -6.81
CA VAL A 233 31.90 -23.31 -8.18
C VAL A 233 32.31 -21.98 -8.80
N PHE A 234 32.28 -20.88 -8.03
CA PHE A 234 32.48 -19.53 -8.54
C PHE A 234 33.74 -18.84 -8.01
N GLY A 235 34.46 -19.44 -7.05
CA GLY A 235 35.71 -18.88 -6.53
C GLY A 235 35.53 -17.45 -5.99
N GLY A 236 36.34 -16.52 -6.48
CA GLY A 236 36.28 -15.11 -6.10
C GLY A 236 35.09 -14.33 -6.67
N ASP A 237 34.32 -14.90 -7.60
CA ASP A 237 33.17 -14.22 -8.22
C ASP A 237 31.90 -14.27 -7.34
N ALA A 238 31.87 -15.10 -6.29
CA ALA A 238 30.80 -15.16 -5.30
C ALA A 238 31.40 -15.39 -3.91
N THR A 239 31.57 -14.32 -3.13
CA THR A 239 32.23 -14.38 -1.82
C THR A 239 31.25 -14.11 -0.69
N LEU A 240 31.33 -14.89 0.38
CA LEU A 240 30.54 -14.65 1.58
C LEU A 240 31.02 -13.36 2.25
N VAL A 241 30.08 -12.45 2.55
CA VAL A 241 30.38 -11.23 3.31
C VAL A 241 30.55 -11.61 4.78
N THR A 242 31.72 -11.31 5.35
CA THR A 242 32.08 -11.63 6.75
C THR A 242 32.58 -10.39 7.50
N GLY A 243 32.50 -10.40 8.83
CA GLY A 243 33.04 -9.33 9.69
C GLY A 243 32.00 -8.26 10.08
N GLN A 244 32.46 -7.06 10.42
CA GLN A 244 31.58 -5.94 10.84
C GLN A 244 30.64 -5.44 9.72
N ASP A 245 30.98 -5.73 8.47
CA ASP A 245 30.19 -5.37 7.29
C ASP A 245 29.13 -6.43 6.92
N ALA A 246 29.15 -7.59 7.58
CA ALA A 246 28.20 -8.67 7.32
C ALA A 246 26.81 -8.32 7.90
N PRO A 247 25.75 -8.34 7.07
CA PRO A 247 24.38 -8.23 7.57
C PRO A 247 24.08 -9.36 8.57
N GLY A 248 23.51 -9.01 9.72
CA GLY A 248 23.23 -9.96 10.80
C GLY A 248 22.06 -10.91 10.54
N ASP A 249 21.34 -10.76 9.42
CA ASP A 249 19.98 -11.29 9.29
C ASP A 249 19.83 -12.54 8.43
N MET A 250 20.69 -12.73 7.43
CA MET A 250 20.74 -13.88 6.53
C MET A 250 22.09 -13.95 5.79
N PRO A 251 22.51 -15.13 5.29
CA PRO A 251 23.73 -15.25 4.52
C PRO A 251 23.72 -14.29 3.35
N THR A 252 24.78 -13.49 3.24
CA THR A 252 24.91 -12.46 2.20
C THR A 252 26.20 -12.70 1.42
N PHE A 253 26.09 -12.77 0.10
CA PHE A 253 27.21 -12.98 -0.80
C PHE A 253 27.41 -11.76 -1.69
N GLU A 254 28.65 -11.31 -1.86
CA GLU A 254 29.01 -10.35 -2.90
C GLU A 254 29.32 -11.12 -4.19
N VAL A 255 28.61 -10.79 -5.27
CA VAL A 255 28.64 -11.50 -6.54
C VAL A 255 29.07 -10.55 -7.66
N ALA A 256 30.03 -10.98 -8.47
CA ALA A 256 30.47 -10.26 -9.65
C ALA A 256 29.30 -10.00 -10.61
N PRO A 257 29.02 -8.74 -11.02
CA PRO A 257 27.88 -8.39 -11.87
C PRO A 257 27.72 -9.23 -13.14
N ALA A 258 28.84 -9.60 -13.78
CA ALA A 258 28.82 -10.39 -15.01
C ALA A 258 28.38 -11.85 -14.82
N ARG A 259 28.54 -12.41 -13.62
CA ARG A 259 28.24 -13.82 -13.30
C ARG A 259 26.87 -14.01 -12.65
N ILE A 260 26.10 -12.94 -12.42
CA ILE A 260 24.86 -13.02 -11.64
C ILE A 260 23.86 -14.06 -12.20
N PRO A 261 23.60 -14.18 -13.52
CA PRO A 261 22.62 -15.18 -13.98
C PRO A 261 23.09 -16.62 -13.75
N GLU A 262 24.41 -16.88 -13.82
CA GLU A 262 24.97 -18.20 -13.59
C GLU A 262 24.86 -18.61 -12.12
N VAL A 263 25.14 -17.69 -11.21
CA VAL A 263 24.97 -17.90 -9.76
C VAL A 263 23.50 -18.13 -9.43
N LEU A 264 22.61 -17.30 -9.98
CA LEU A 264 21.17 -17.44 -9.83
C LEU A 264 20.65 -18.80 -10.35
N ASP A 265 21.07 -19.23 -11.53
CA ASP A 265 20.68 -20.53 -12.10
C ASP A 265 21.22 -21.71 -11.26
N HIS A 266 22.45 -21.60 -10.77
CA HIS A 266 23.03 -22.59 -9.86
C HIS A 266 22.24 -22.71 -8.57
N LEU A 267 21.91 -21.59 -7.91
CA LEU A 267 21.08 -21.55 -6.70
C LEU A 267 19.66 -22.09 -6.92
N LYS A 268 19.10 -21.92 -8.12
CA LYS A 268 17.79 -22.46 -8.47
C LYS A 268 17.80 -23.98 -8.67
N ARG A 269 18.84 -24.53 -9.31
CA ARG A 269 18.82 -25.90 -9.86
C ARG A 269 19.79 -26.88 -9.24
N LYS A 270 21.00 -26.43 -8.88
CA LYS A 270 22.16 -27.30 -8.63
C LYS A 270 22.71 -27.20 -7.21
N ALA A 271 22.51 -26.06 -6.54
CA ALA A 271 22.98 -25.83 -5.18
C ALA A 271 22.43 -26.89 -4.20
N PRO A 272 23.18 -27.20 -3.13
CA PRO A 272 22.77 -28.17 -2.11
C PRO A 272 21.43 -27.80 -1.48
N THR A 273 21.23 -26.50 -1.23
CA THR A 273 19.94 -25.92 -0.88
C THR A 273 19.40 -25.16 -2.09
N ARG A 274 18.26 -25.61 -2.63
CA ARG A 274 17.63 -24.96 -3.79
C ARG A 274 16.77 -23.79 -3.33
N PHE A 275 16.85 -22.70 -4.08
CA PHE A 275 16.01 -21.53 -3.89
C PHE A 275 14.95 -21.52 -4.99
N GLU A 276 13.71 -21.86 -4.63
CA GLU A 276 12.65 -22.01 -5.63
C GLU A 276 12.10 -20.66 -6.10
N ARG A 277 12.19 -19.61 -5.28
CA ARG A 277 11.56 -18.31 -5.53
C ARG A 277 12.53 -17.14 -5.41
N LEU A 278 12.50 -16.24 -6.41
CA LEU A 278 13.03 -14.88 -6.29
C LEU A 278 12.07 -14.06 -5.44
N GLU A 279 12.50 -13.64 -4.26
CA GLU A 279 11.65 -12.96 -3.27
C GLU A 279 11.48 -11.47 -3.58
N ASP A 280 12.60 -10.81 -3.92
CA ASP A 280 12.69 -9.39 -4.26
C ASP A 280 13.97 -9.11 -5.05
N LEU A 281 13.94 -8.04 -5.85
CA LEU A 281 15.11 -7.43 -6.45
C LEU A 281 14.97 -5.90 -6.35
N THR A 282 15.99 -5.25 -5.81
CA THR A 282 16.08 -3.79 -5.65
C THR A 282 17.51 -3.32 -5.89
N ALA A 283 17.74 -2.01 -5.86
CA ALA A 283 19.06 -1.43 -5.77
C ALA A 283 19.24 -0.51 -4.55
N ILE A 284 20.51 -0.21 -4.27
CA ILE A 284 21.00 0.81 -3.35
C ILE A 284 21.83 1.79 -4.18
N ASP A 285 21.52 3.08 -4.10
CA ASP A 285 22.42 4.15 -4.58
C ASP A 285 23.43 4.44 -3.48
N GLU A 286 24.71 4.13 -3.72
CA GLU A 286 25.80 4.14 -2.75
C GLU A 286 26.54 5.49 -2.72
N THR A 287 26.19 6.44 -3.60
CA THR A 287 26.91 7.71 -3.80
C THR A 287 26.93 8.62 -2.57
N ALA A 288 25.99 8.43 -1.65
CA ALA A 288 25.86 9.22 -0.43
C ALA A 288 26.29 8.47 0.84
N ARG A 289 26.99 7.34 0.72
CA ARG A 289 27.53 6.63 1.89
C ARG A 289 28.49 7.51 2.68
N LYS A 290 28.50 7.35 4.01
CA LYS A 290 29.47 8.03 4.88
C LYS A 290 30.90 7.56 4.61
N ALA A 291 31.06 6.26 4.40
CA ALA A 291 32.31 5.66 3.95
C ALA A 291 32.20 5.30 2.46
N PRO A 292 32.97 5.93 1.55
CA PRO A 292 32.92 5.63 0.13
C PRO A 292 33.21 4.16 -0.14
N ALA A 293 32.26 3.45 -0.74
CA ALA A 293 32.33 2.00 -0.96
C ALA A 293 33.02 1.60 -2.29
N GLY A 294 33.63 2.56 -3.00
CA GLY A 294 34.28 2.33 -4.32
C GLY A 294 33.32 1.92 -5.45
N ARG A 295 32.02 2.10 -5.24
CA ARG A 295 30.91 1.71 -6.12
C ARG A 295 29.84 2.80 -6.08
N GLU A 296 29.10 3.02 -7.16
CA GLU A 296 28.00 4.00 -7.18
C GLU A 296 26.63 3.38 -6.91
N ALA A 297 26.47 2.09 -7.18
CA ALA A 297 25.24 1.36 -6.91
C ALA A 297 25.52 -0.10 -6.50
N THR A 298 24.56 -0.71 -5.82
CA THR A 298 24.55 -2.14 -5.52
C THR A 298 23.17 -2.69 -5.88
N ALA A 299 23.10 -3.68 -6.79
CA ALA A 299 21.87 -4.43 -7.01
C ALA A 299 21.76 -5.55 -5.95
N VAL A 300 20.57 -5.76 -5.40
CA VAL A 300 20.33 -6.67 -4.28
C VAL A 300 19.26 -7.68 -4.68
N TYR A 301 19.63 -8.96 -4.74
CA TYR A 301 18.72 -10.08 -5.00
C TYR A 301 18.46 -10.80 -3.68
N THR A 302 17.20 -11.02 -3.36
CA THR A 302 16.79 -11.82 -2.20
C THR A 302 16.08 -13.07 -2.68
N LEU A 303 16.55 -14.25 -2.27
CA LEU A 303 15.98 -15.53 -2.68
C LEU A 303 15.44 -16.28 -1.46
N THR A 304 14.35 -17.03 -1.66
CA THR A 304 13.72 -17.86 -0.64
C THR A 304 13.72 -19.32 -1.07
N SER A 305 14.19 -20.19 -0.18
CA SER A 305 13.98 -21.63 -0.26
C SER A 305 12.72 -22.00 0.51
N LEU A 306 11.71 -22.46 -0.22
CA LEU A 306 10.43 -22.90 0.33
C LEU A 306 10.56 -24.29 0.99
N SER A 307 11.44 -25.14 0.46
CA SER A 307 11.65 -26.49 0.98
C SER A 307 12.49 -26.52 2.25
N ALA A 308 13.57 -25.72 2.31
CA ALA A 308 14.45 -25.65 3.47
C ALA A 308 14.07 -24.53 4.46
N ALA A 309 13.04 -23.72 4.14
CA ALA A 309 12.65 -22.56 4.93
C ALA A 309 13.84 -21.65 5.31
N THR A 310 14.63 -21.27 4.31
CA THR A 310 15.79 -20.36 4.48
C THR A 310 15.84 -19.29 3.38
N MET A 311 16.63 -18.24 3.61
CA MET A 311 16.78 -17.12 2.67
C MET A 311 18.26 -16.81 2.45
N VAL A 312 18.59 -16.25 1.28
CA VAL A 312 19.93 -15.76 0.94
C VAL A 312 19.84 -14.42 0.23
N ARG A 313 20.84 -13.57 0.45
CA ARG A 313 20.99 -12.28 -0.22
C ARG A 313 22.23 -12.28 -1.10
N LEU A 314 22.11 -11.77 -2.31
CA LEU A 314 23.23 -11.50 -3.21
C LEU A 314 23.36 -10.00 -3.44
N LEU A 315 24.56 -9.47 -3.26
CA LEU A 315 24.93 -8.09 -3.52
C LEU A 315 25.78 -8.03 -4.79
N CYS A 316 25.34 -7.27 -5.78
CA CYS A 316 26.08 -7.04 -7.01
C CYS A 316 26.58 -5.59 -7.03
N PRO A 317 27.83 -5.33 -6.61
CA PRO A 317 28.43 -4.00 -6.65
C PRO A 317 28.61 -3.52 -8.09
N LEU A 318 28.18 -2.30 -8.37
CA LEU A 318 28.30 -1.67 -9.68
C LEU A 318 29.23 -0.45 -9.60
N PRO A 319 30.23 -0.36 -10.49
CA PRO A 319 31.14 0.78 -10.48
C PRO A 319 30.45 2.09 -10.89
N SER A 320 29.32 2.01 -11.60
CA SER A 320 28.53 3.16 -12.01
C SER A 320 27.03 2.85 -11.97
N ARG A 321 26.19 3.87 -11.73
CA ARG A 321 24.72 3.77 -11.84
C ARG A 321 24.23 3.45 -13.25
N GLU A 322 25.06 3.62 -14.27
CA GLU A 322 24.75 3.30 -15.68
C GLU A 322 25.29 1.92 -16.11
N ALA A 323 25.93 1.20 -15.19
CA ALA A 323 26.45 -0.12 -15.48
C ALA A 323 25.33 -1.09 -15.87
N ALA A 324 25.64 -1.95 -16.83
CA ALA A 324 24.71 -2.95 -17.32
C ALA A 324 24.87 -4.26 -16.57
N LEU A 325 23.73 -4.84 -16.19
CA LEU A 325 23.61 -6.15 -15.60
C LEU A 325 22.93 -7.09 -16.62
N PRO A 326 23.37 -8.34 -16.75
CA PRO A 326 22.59 -9.32 -17.48
C PRO A 326 21.24 -9.55 -16.80
N THR A 327 20.17 -9.71 -17.58
CA THR A 327 18.82 -9.99 -17.03
C THR A 327 18.74 -11.36 -16.33
N ALA A 328 18.03 -11.40 -15.20
CA ALA A 328 17.63 -12.60 -14.48
C ALA A 328 16.27 -13.15 -14.93
N THR A 329 15.60 -12.51 -15.89
CA THR A 329 14.28 -12.97 -16.41
C THR A 329 14.32 -14.36 -17.04
N GLY A 330 15.48 -14.77 -17.56
CA GLY A 330 15.72 -16.14 -18.05
C GLY A 330 15.83 -17.19 -16.93
N VAL A 331 16.12 -16.76 -15.69
CA VAL A 331 16.19 -17.65 -14.51
C VAL A 331 14.85 -17.68 -13.79
N TRP A 332 14.26 -16.52 -13.44
CA TRP A 332 12.90 -16.43 -12.87
C TRP A 332 12.05 -15.44 -13.65
N SER A 333 10.84 -15.86 -14.02
CA SER A 333 9.88 -14.95 -14.66
C SER A 333 9.46 -13.79 -13.74
N ALA A 334 9.55 -13.97 -12.41
CA ALA A 334 9.34 -12.93 -11.41
C ALA A 334 10.24 -11.70 -11.61
N ALA A 335 11.47 -11.85 -12.13
CA ALA A 335 12.43 -10.75 -12.25
C ALA A 335 11.96 -9.59 -13.14
N ASN A 336 10.97 -9.81 -14.03
CA ASN A 336 10.53 -8.82 -15.01
C ASN A 336 10.13 -7.47 -14.39
N TRP A 337 9.19 -7.44 -13.44
CA TRP A 337 8.78 -6.16 -12.85
C TRP A 337 9.86 -5.57 -11.94
N TYR A 338 10.61 -6.40 -11.21
CA TYR A 338 11.65 -5.92 -10.32
C TYR A 338 12.83 -5.27 -11.08
N GLU A 339 13.24 -5.85 -12.21
CA GLU A 339 14.28 -5.26 -13.08
C GLU A 339 13.80 -3.94 -13.69
N ARG A 340 12.54 -3.87 -14.13
CA ARG A 340 11.93 -2.63 -14.61
C ARG A 340 11.85 -1.55 -13.52
N GLU A 341 11.43 -1.91 -12.31
CA GLU A 341 11.38 -0.99 -11.17
C GLU A 341 12.79 -0.48 -10.81
N ALA A 342 13.78 -1.37 -10.74
CA ALA A 342 15.16 -0.98 -10.45
C ALA A 342 15.75 -0.08 -11.56
N ALA A 343 15.51 -0.40 -12.83
CA ALA A 343 15.91 0.42 -13.96
C ALA A 343 15.25 1.80 -13.93
N GLU A 344 13.95 1.85 -13.64
CA GLU A 344 13.19 3.09 -13.61
C GLU A 344 13.58 3.98 -12.42
N MET A 345 13.73 3.41 -11.23
CA MET A 345 13.92 4.14 -9.98
C MET A 345 15.37 4.53 -9.71
N PHE A 346 16.33 3.75 -10.23
CA PHE A 346 17.78 3.95 -10.02
C PHE A 346 18.57 4.17 -11.32
N GLY A 347 17.98 3.93 -12.49
CA GLY A 347 18.64 4.08 -13.79
C GLY A 347 19.61 2.95 -14.13
N LEU A 348 19.46 1.78 -13.50
CA LEU A 348 20.21 0.58 -13.87
C LEU A 348 19.81 0.09 -15.27
N ARG A 349 20.73 -0.56 -15.98
CA ARG A 349 20.43 -1.21 -17.26
C ARG A 349 20.46 -2.72 -17.12
N PHE A 350 19.44 -3.40 -17.65
CA PHE A 350 19.39 -4.85 -17.73
C PHE A 350 19.48 -5.31 -19.18
N ASP A 351 20.64 -5.85 -19.57
CA ASP A 351 20.89 -6.32 -20.93
C ASP A 351 20.12 -7.61 -21.19
N GLY A 352 19.36 -7.65 -22.30
CA GLY A 352 18.51 -8.77 -22.68
C GLY A 352 17.11 -8.78 -22.06
N HIS A 353 16.72 -7.75 -21.30
CA HIS A 353 15.39 -7.68 -20.69
C HIS A 353 14.27 -7.65 -21.76
N PRO A 354 13.19 -8.44 -21.64
CA PRO A 354 12.16 -8.58 -22.68
C PRO A 354 11.26 -7.33 -22.84
N ASP A 355 11.16 -6.48 -21.82
CA ASP A 355 10.33 -5.27 -21.83
C ASP A 355 10.96 -4.14 -20.99
N PRO A 356 11.79 -3.25 -21.57
CA PRO A 356 12.51 -2.22 -20.81
C PRO A 356 11.67 -0.97 -20.49
N ARG A 357 10.35 -0.99 -20.76
CA ARG A 357 9.51 0.19 -20.55
C ARG A 357 9.32 0.48 -19.05
N ARG A 358 9.15 1.77 -18.73
CA ARG A 358 8.78 2.24 -17.37
C ARG A 358 7.53 1.51 -16.87
N LEU A 359 7.46 1.29 -15.57
CA LEU A 359 6.43 0.53 -14.88
C LEU A 359 5.53 1.44 -14.01
N LEU A 360 6.12 2.27 -13.15
CA LEU A 360 5.39 3.10 -12.17
C LEU A 360 5.14 4.53 -12.67
N THR A 361 6.20 5.22 -13.06
CA THR A 361 6.16 6.61 -13.55
C THR A 361 5.66 6.67 -15.00
N HIS A 362 5.19 7.86 -15.39
CA HIS A 362 4.82 8.13 -16.77
C HIS A 362 6.05 8.01 -17.69
N ARG A 363 5.86 7.68 -18.98
CA ARG A 363 6.95 7.57 -19.97
C ARG A 363 7.82 8.84 -20.00
N ASP A 364 7.16 9.98 -19.95
CA ASP A 364 7.79 11.31 -20.03
C ASP A 364 8.28 11.82 -18.67
N TRP A 365 8.45 10.92 -17.69
CA TRP A 365 9.05 11.24 -16.40
C TRP A 365 10.56 11.46 -16.55
N VAL A 366 11.06 12.54 -15.96
CA VAL A 366 12.47 12.93 -16.04
C VAL A 366 13.21 12.50 -14.77
N GLY A 367 14.31 11.76 -14.94
CA GLY A 367 15.19 11.28 -13.88
C GLY A 367 14.74 9.97 -13.21
N HIS A 368 15.35 9.69 -12.07
CA HIS A 368 15.28 8.41 -11.33
C HIS A 368 15.01 8.69 -9.84
N PRO A 369 13.75 8.55 -9.38
CA PRO A 369 13.34 9.14 -8.11
C PRO A 369 14.00 8.58 -6.84
N LEU A 370 14.52 7.35 -6.86
CA LEU A 370 15.17 6.74 -5.69
C LEU A 370 16.68 7.00 -5.62
N ARG A 371 17.27 7.70 -6.60
CA ARG A 371 18.65 8.19 -6.49
C ARG A 371 18.81 9.23 -5.38
N LYS A 372 20.02 9.36 -4.84
CA LYS A 372 20.33 10.26 -3.71
C LYS A 372 20.46 11.74 -4.12
N ASP A 373 20.74 11.99 -5.39
CA ASP A 373 20.79 13.32 -6.01
C ASP A 373 19.41 13.84 -6.45
N TYR A 374 18.41 12.95 -6.62
CA TYR A 374 17.07 13.35 -7.04
C TYR A 374 16.31 14.17 -5.98
N GLU A 375 15.56 15.18 -6.42
CA GLU A 375 14.73 15.99 -5.53
C GLU A 375 13.51 15.18 -5.04
N GLY A 376 13.52 14.84 -3.75
CA GLY A 376 12.51 13.97 -3.17
C GLY A 376 11.22 14.69 -2.78
N ARG A 377 11.22 16.02 -2.55
CA ARG A 377 10.08 16.78 -2.02
C ARG A 377 9.29 17.47 -3.13
N ALA A 378 7.97 17.27 -3.16
CA ALA A 378 7.11 17.99 -4.09
C ALA A 378 7.18 19.51 -3.89
N THR A 379 7.32 19.96 -2.65
CA THR A 379 7.44 21.40 -2.32
C THR A 379 8.66 22.06 -2.96
N ASN A 380 9.74 21.32 -3.20
CA ASN A 380 10.96 21.78 -3.88
C ASN A 380 10.87 21.73 -5.42
N MET A 381 9.93 20.97 -5.99
CA MET A 381 9.71 20.86 -7.44
C MET A 381 8.70 21.90 -7.94
N PRO A 382 8.68 22.33 -9.21
CA PRO A 382 7.63 23.24 -9.73
C PRO A 382 6.20 22.79 -9.39
N ALA A 383 5.27 23.76 -9.28
CA ALA A 383 3.84 23.46 -9.06
C ALA A 383 3.28 22.62 -10.21
N PHE A 384 2.29 21.76 -9.92
CA PHE A 384 1.72 20.88 -10.93
C PHE A 384 0.54 21.57 -11.60
N THR A 385 0.59 21.72 -12.93
CA THR A 385 -0.38 22.54 -13.67
C THR A 385 -1.30 21.69 -14.55
N ARG A 386 -2.31 22.32 -15.16
CA ARG A 386 -3.14 21.67 -16.21
C ARG A 386 -2.34 21.34 -17.47
N GLU A 387 -1.28 22.09 -17.77
CA GLU A 387 -0.37 21.76 -18.88
C GLU A 387 0.40 20.47 -18.59
N ASP A 388 0.80 20.25 -17.33
CA ASP A 388 1.36 18.97 -16.91
C ASP A 388 0.35 17.83 -17.05
N CYS A 389 -0.94 18.07 -16.79
CA CYS A 389 -1.98 17.05 -17.04
C CYS A 389 -2.02 16.64 -18.52
N ALA A 390 -1.94 17.58 -19.45
CA ALA A 390 -1.91 17.28 -20.88
C ALA A 390 -0.66 16.45 -21.27
N ARG A 391 0.50 16.79 -20.69
CA ARG A 391 1.76 16.07 -20.92
C ARG A 391 1.77 14.66 -20.33
N LEU A 392 1.13 14.45 -19.18
CA LEU A 392 1.08 13.16 -18.48
C LEU A 392 -0.19 12.35 -18.81
N ALA A 393 -0.88 12.68 -19.90
CA ALA A 393 -2.08 11.97 -20.33
C ALA A 393 -1.79 10.47 -20.51
N PRO A 394 -2.74 9.57 -20.16
CA PRO A 394 -2.53 8.13 -20.30
C PRO A 394 -2.11 7.73 -21.72
N VAL A 395 -1.05 6.93 -21.82
CA VAL A 395 -0.53 6.43 -23.12
C VAL A 395 -1.55 5.60 -23.88
N ASP A 396 -1.35 5.42 -25.18
CA ASP A 396 -2.26 4.62 -26.00
C ASP A 396 -2.25 3.13 -25.59
N ALA A 397 -3.40 2.46 -25.76
CA ALA A 397 -3.56 1.04 -25.44
C ALA A 397 -2.62 0.13 -26.24
N ALA A 398 -2.41 0.43 -27.52
CA ALA A 398 -1.52 -0.34 -28.39
C ALA A 398 -0.07 -0.27 -27.91
N GLU A 399 0.35 0.89 -27.38
CA GLU A 399 1.69 1.06 -26.83
C GLU A 399 1.93 0.12 -25.65
N ILE A 400 0.96 -0.05 -24.74
CA ILE A 400 1.08 -0.94 -23.56
C ILE A 400 1.18 -2.41 -23.97
N LEU A 401 0.44 -2.83 -24.99
CA LEU A 401 0.46 -4.21 -25.49
C LEU A 401 1.69 -4.51 -26.36
N GLY A 402 2.22 -3.51 -27.07
CA GLY A 402 3.34 -3.68 -28.01
C GLY A 402 3.01 -4.71 -29.09
N GLU A 403 3.96 -5.58 -29.41
CA GLU A 403 3.82 -6.63 -30.43
C GLU A 403 2.70 -7.66 -30.17
N ARG A 404 2.15 -7.67 -28.94
CA ARG A 404 1.03 -8.56 -28.59
C ARG A 404 -0.30 -8.09 -29.20
N ALA A 405 -0.41 -6.80 -29.51
CA ALA A 405 -1.51 -6.25 -30.31
C ALA A 405 -1.22 -6.49 -31.79
N LYS A 406 -2.17 -7.10 -32.51
CA LYS A 406 -2.10 -7.31 -33.97
C LYS A 406 -3.26 -6.63 -34.67
N ASP A 407 -3.09 -6.33 -35.96
CA ASP A 407 -4.15 -5.76 -36.79
C ASP A 407 -5.44 -6.61 -36.72
N GLY A 408 -6.56 -5.92 -36.51
CA GLY A 408 -7.88 -6.52 -36.32
C GLY A 408 -8.17 -7.06 -34.91
N ASP A 409 -7.27 -6.91 -33.93
CA ASP A 409 -7.63 -7.05 -32.51
C ASP A 409 -8.48 -5.84 -32.07
N TYR A 410 -9.52 -6.08 -31.26
CA TYR A 410 -10.23 -4.98 -30.59
C TYR A 410 -9.52 -4.68 -29.26
N LEU A 411 -9.03 -3.45 -29.10
CA LEU A 411 -8.33 -3.04 -27.89
C LEU A 411 -9.31 -2.42 -26.89
N LEU A 412 -9.46 -3.05 -25.73
CA LEU A 412 -10.31 -2.58 -24.65
C LEU A 412 -9.45 -2.00 -23.52
N ASN A 413 -9.68 -0.72 -23.20
CA ASN A 413 -9.19 -0.10 -21.98
C ASN A 413 -10.14 -0.42 -20.82
N PHE A 414 -9.62 -1.07 -19.79
CA PHE A 414 -10.34 -1.39 -18.56
C PHE A 414 -9.65 -0.70 -17.38
N GLY A 415 -10.18 0.45 -16.99
CA GLY A 415 -9.52 1.39 -16.08
C GLY A 415 -8.83 2.55 -16.83
N PRO A 416 -8.06 3.41 -16.13
CA PRO A 416 -7.62 3.27 -14.75
C PRO A 416 -8.75 3.38 -13.72
N HIS A 417 -9.84 4.09 -14.04
CA HIS A 417 -11.03 4.12 -13.20
C HIS A 417 -12.10 3.16 -13.74
N HIS A 418 -12.42 2.13 -12.95
CA HIS A 418 -13.53 1.22 -13.20
C HIS A 418 -13.95 0.56 -11.87
N TYR A 419 -15.21 0.13 -11.75
CA TYR A 419 -15.71 -0.47 -10.51
C TYR A 419 -14.93 -1.74 -10.12
N ALA A 420 -14.83 -2.68 -11.06
CA ALA A 420 -14.20 -3.99 -10.86
C ALA A 420 -12.65 -3.94 -10.76
N THR A 421 -12.01 -2.79 -10.96
CA THR A 421 -10.56 -2.69 -10.75
C THR A 421 -10.20 -2.46 -9.28
N HIS A 422 -11.19 -2.21 -8.42
CA HIS A 422 -11.03 -1.91 -6.98
C HIS A 422 -9.97 -0.82 -6.72
N GLY A 423 -10.03 0.22 -7.55
CA GLY A 423 -9.15 1.39 -7.51
C GLY A 423 -8.67 1.83 -8.90
N ILE A 424 -7.71 2.74 -8.89
CA ILE A 424 -6.95 3.31 -10.02
C ILE A 424 -5.87 2.40 -10.67
N ILE A 425 -6.24 1.33 -11.38
CA ILE A 425 -5.28 0.52 -12.17
C ILE A 425 -5.82 0.30 -13.58
N ARG A 426 -4.95 0.32 -14.59
CA ARG A 426 -5.35 0.20 -15.99
C ARG A 426 -4.92 -1.16 -16.54
N PHE A 427 -5.90 -1.97 -16.90
CA PHE A 427 -5.72 -3.19 -17.69
C PHE A 427 -6.06 -2.90 -19.15
N VAL A 428 -5.18 -3.29 -20.06
CA VAL A 428 -5.41 -3.15 -21.50
C VAL A 428 -5.48 -4.54 -22.11
N MET A 429 -6.60 -4.86 -22.74
CA MET A 429 -6.86 -6.19 -23.28
C MET A 429 -6.99 -6.16 -24.80
N ALA A 430 -6.30 -7.06 -25.49
CA ALA A 430 -6.54 -7.37 -26.89
C ALA A 430 -7.58 -8.48 -26.99
N LEU A 431 -8.69 -8.22 -27.68
CA LEU A 431 -9.84 -9.13 -27.76
C LEU A 431 -10.04 -9.69 -29.17
N ARG A 432 -10.50 -10.94 -29.23
CA ARG A 432 -11.04 -11.60 -30.43
C ARG A 432 -12.44 -12.12 -30.09
N GLY A 433 -13.46 -11.34 -30.46
CA GLY A 433 -14.81 -11.53 -29.93
C GLY A 433 -14.82 -11.26 -28.43
N GLU A 434 -15.31 -12.22 -27.63
CA GLU A 434 -15.33 -12.12 -26.16
C GLU A 434 -14.07 -12.66 -25.47
N ARG A 435 -13.17 -13.32 -26.22
CA ARG A 435 -11.98 -13.96 -25.66
C ARG A 435 -10.80 -13.02 -25.62
N ILE A 436 -10.10 -13.01 -24.49
CA ILE A 436 -8.89 -12.24 -24.26
C ILE A 436 -7.72 -12.97 -24.90
N LYS A 437 -7.05 -12.30 -25.84
CA LYS A 437 -5.84 -12.82 -26.49
C LYS A 437 -4.58 -12.45 -25.72
N ALA A 438 -4.53 -11.24 -25.16
CA ALA A 438 -3.39 -10.74 -24.38
C ALA A 438 -3.84 -9.61 -23.46
N MET A 439 -3.12 -9.43 -22.35
CA MET A 439 -3.30 -8.28 -21.47
C MET A 439 -2.00 -7.59 -21.10
N GLY A 440 -2.02 -6.27 -21.13
CA GLY A 440 -1.03 -5.40 -20.51
C GLY A 440 -1.58 -4.76 -19.24
N ILE A 441 -0.69 -4.43 -18.32
CA ILE A 441 -1.01 -3.78 -17.05
C ILE A 441 -0.18 -2.49 -16.98
N ASP A 442 -0.84 -1.38 -16.69
CA ASP A 442 -0.22 -0.08 -16.44
C ASP A 442 -0.55 0.35 -14.99
N ILE A 443 0.51 0.41 -14.18
CA ILE A 443 0.46 0.66 -12.72
C ILE A 443 1.12 2.00 -12.38
N GLY A 444 1.22 2.36 -11.11
CA GLY A 444 1.85 3.60 -10.64
C GLY A 444 0.91 4.82 -10.59
N TYR A 445 -0.38 4.62 -10.85
CA TYR A 445 -1.41 5.64 -10.64
C TYR A 445 -1.59 5.98 -9.15
N HIS A 446 -1.16 5.09 -8.23
CA HIS A 446 -1.16 5.28 -6.77
C HIS A 446 0.27 5.36 -6.19
N HIS A 447 1.27 5.75 -6.98
CA HIS A 447 2.65 5.78 -6.51
C HIS A 447 2.89 6.95 -5.54
N ARG A 448 3.16 6.67 -4.26
CA ARG A 448 3.36 7.68 -3.19
C ARG A 448 4.82 7.91 -2.84
N GLY A 449 5.75 7.21 -3.48
CA GLY A 449 7.19 7.35 -3.18
C GLY A 449 7.49 7.06 -1.71
N VAL A 450 6.78 6.12 -1.08
CA VAL A 450 6.88 5.83 0.37
C VAL A 450 8.31 5.43 0.74
N GLU A 451 9.00 4.72 -0.15
CA GLU A 451 10.40 4.34 0.03
C GLU A 451 11.33 5.56 0.15
N LYS A 452 11.12 6.58 -0.70
CA LYS A 452 11.88 7.84 -0.63
C LYS A 452 11.56 8.63 0.63
N ILE A 453 10.31 8.53 1.12
CA ILE A 453 9.91 9.08 2.41
C ILE A 453 10.62 8.35 3.56
N GLY A 454 10.81 7.03 3.47
CA GLY A 454 11.54 6.25 4.46
C GLY A 454 12.98 6.70 4.65
N GLU A 455 13.64 7.18 3.60
CA GLU A 455 15.01 7.71 3.66
C GLU A 455 15.13 9.06 4.38
N ARG A 456 14.00 9.76 4.61
CA ARG A 456 13.96 11.10 5.20
C ARG A 456 13.23 11.18 6.54
N GLN A 457 12.47 10.17 6.91
CA GLN A 457 11.80 10.10 8.21
C GLN A 457 12.69 9.34 9.19
N THR A 458 12.67 9.75 10.45
CA THR A 458 13.37 8.96 11.48
C THR A 458 12.71 7.59 11.58
N TRP A 459 13.44 6.60 12.11
CA TRP A 459 12.93 5.23 12.26
C TRP A 459 11.54 5.15 12.93
N HIS A 460 11.27 6.04 13.88
CA HIS A 460 9.96 6.13 14.54
C HIS A 460 8.92 6.92 13.72
N GLN A 461 9.30 8.03 13.09
CA GLN A 461 8.39 8.85 12.28
C GLN A 461 7.90 8.12 11.02
N PHE A 462 8.63 7.09 10.56
CA PHE A 462 8.20 6.30 9.42
C PHE A 462 7.08 5.29 9.74
N ILE A 463 6.91 4.88 11.00
CA ILE A 463 5.92 3.86 11.43
C ILE A 463 4.52 4.12 10.85
N PRO A 464 3.92 5.34 10.91
CA PRO A 464 2.58 5.57 10.38
C PRO A 464 2.43 5.39 8.86
N TYR A 465 3.53 5.46 8.09
CA TYR A 465 3.46 5.26 6.63
C TYR A 465 3.19 3.79 6.28
N THR A 466 3.63 2.86 7.12
CA THR A 466 3.48 1.42 6.89
C THR A 466 2.01 0.99 6.92
N ASP A 467 1.20 1.53 7.82
CA ASP A 467 -0.27 1.30 7.89
C ASP A 467 -1.00 1.70 6.58
N ARG A 468 -0.36 2.51 5.74
CA ARG A 468 -0.97 3.08 4.53
C ARG A 468 -0.44 2.45 3.24
N VAL A 469 0.62 1.65 3.32
CA VAL A 469 1.07 0.80 2.21
C VAL A 469 -0.02 -0.23 1.90
N ASP A 470 -0.64 -0.82 2.92
CA ASP A 470 -1.88 -1.59 2.79
C ASP A 470 -2.88 -1.06 3.81
N TYR A 471 -3.78 -0.18 3.34
CA TYR A 471 -4.75 0.48 4.20
C TYR A 471 -5.86 -0.43 4.74
N LEU A 472 -5.93 -1.70 4.32
CA LEU A 472 -6.87 -2.68 4.89
C LEU A 472 -6.22 -3.57 5.96
N SER A 473 -4.89 -3.71 5.92
CA SER A 473 -4.16 -4.59 6.85
C SER A 473 -3.54 -3.87 8.06
N GLY A 474 -3.61 -2.53 8.12
CA GLY A 474 -3.22 -1.71 9.29
C GLY A 474 -2.00 -2.24 10.05
N ILE A 475 -2.23 -2.66 11.30
CA ILE A 475 -1.18 -3.14 12.23
C ILE A 475 -0.38 -4.33 11.67
N ALA A 476 -1.00 -5.22 10.90
CA ALA A 476 -0.30 -6.37 10.32
C ALA A 476 0.80 -5.93 9.35
N ASN A 477 0.62 -4.81 8.64
CA ASN A 477 1.65 -4.26 7.78
C ASN A 477 2.79 -3.64 8.61
N ASN A 478 2.41 -2.87 9.62
CA ASN A 478 3.29 -2.26 10.61
C ASN A 478 4.25 -3.26 11.26
N LEU A 479 3.77 -4.48 11.53
CA LEU A 479 4.54 -5.56 12.12
C LEU A 479 5.77 -5.94 11.28
N SER A 480 5.65 -5.94 9.95
CA SER A 480 6.77 -6.28 9.05
C SER A 480 7.92 -5.30 9.17
N TYR A 481 7.59 -4.01 9.20
CA TYR A 481 8.58 -2.94 9.34
C TYR A 481 9.28 -2.98 10.70
N VAL A 482 8.52 -3.03 11.80
CA VAL A 482 9.14 -3.05 13.14
C VAL A 482 9.98 -4.29 13.34
N THR A 483 9.56 -5.45 12.80
CA THR A 483 10.36 -6.69 12.89
C THR A 483 11.68 -6.56 12.14
N ALA A 484 11.71 -5.93 10.96
CA ALA A 484 12.96 -5.71 10.22
C ALA A 484 13.93 -4.79 10.99
N VAL A 485 13.40 -3.73 11.60
CA VAL A 485 14.18 -2.78 12.39
C VAL A 485 14.65 -3.37 13.72
N GLU A 486 13.79 -4.13 14.41
CA GLU A 486 14.11 -4.86 15.64
C GLU A 486 15.21 -5.90 15.40
N LYS A 487 15.15 -6.61 14.26
CA LYS A 487 16.18 -7.56 13.83
C LYS A 487 17.52 -6.88 13.53
N LEU A 488 17.51 -5.72 12.86
CA LEU A 488 18.72 -4.92 12.60
C LEU A 488 19.42 -4.50 13.91
N ALA A 489 18.64 -4.09 14.91
CA ALA A 489 19.13 -3.53 16.16
C ALA A 489 19.33 -4.58 17.28
N GLY A 490 18.87 -5.82 17.09
CA GLY A 490 18.88 -6.85 18.14
C GLY A 490 17.94 -6.54 19.31
N ILE A 491 16.79 -5.90 19.05
CA ILE A 491 15.83 -5.52 20.10
C ILE A 491 14.92 -6.70 20.43
N GLU A 492 14.90 -7.11 21.70
CA GLU A 492 13.96 -8.11 22.20
C GLU A 492 12.61 -7.48 22.59
N VAL A 493 11.52 -8.09 22.11
CA VAL A 493 10.15 -7.65 22.37
C VAL A 493 9.57 -8.46 23.55
N PRO A 494 8.98 -7.82 24.57
CA PRO A 494 8.39 -8.53 25.70
C PRO A 494 7.25 -9.49 25.28
N PRO A 495 7.04 -10.62 25.99
CA PRO A 495 6.01 -11.60 25.65
C PRO A 495 4.59 -11.01 25.53
N ARG A 496 4.21 -10.11 26.44
CA ARG A 496 2.91 -9.43 26.41
C ARG A 496 2.71 -8.61 25.13
N ALA A 497 3.73 -7.85 24.72
CA ALA A 497 3.69 -7.09 23.48
C ALA A 497 3.65 -8.00 22.25
N ALA A 498 4.37 -9.12 22.28
CA ALA A 498 4.35 -10.10 21.18
C ALA A 498 2.96 -10.74 21.00
N TYR A 499 2.27 -11.11 22.09
CA TYR A 499 0.90 -11.64 22.04
C TYR A 499 -0.11 -10.60 21.55
N ALA A 500 -0.04 -9.38 22.07
CA ALA A 500 -0.91 -8.29 21.63
C ALA A 500 -0.72 -7.96 20.14
N ARG A 501 0.53 -7.97 19.65
CA ARG A 501 0.85 -7.81 18.21
C ARG A 501 0.17 -8.88 17.35
N VAL A 502 0.22 -10.15 17.76
CA VAL A 502 -0.43 -11.25 17.04
C VAL A 502 -1.95 -11.07 17.04
N MET A 503 -2.56 -10.83 18.20
CA MET A 503 -4.01 -10.63 18.31
C MET A 503 -4.51 -9.48 17.42
N LEU A 504 -3.85 -8.33 17.47
CA LEU A 504 -4.21 -7.17 16.66
C LEU A 504 -3.99 -7.43 15.16
N SER A 505 -2.92 -8.15 14.79
CA SER A 505 -2.67 -8.52 13.39
C SER A 505 -3.74 -9.46 12.84
N GLU A 506 -4.20 -10.42 13.64
CA GLU A 506 -5.27 -11.35 13.23
C GLU A 506 -6.66 -10.66 13.20
N LEU A 507 -6.92 -9.65 14.04
CA LEU A 507 -8.11 -8.78 13.89
C LEU A 507 -8.08 -8.03 12.55
N PHE A 508 -6.93 -7.48 12.15
CA PHE A 508 -6.77 -6.87 10.82
C PHE A 508 -6.86 -7.90 9.68
N ARG A 509 -6.42 -9.15 9.90
CA ARG A 509 -6.63 -10.25 8.94
C ARG A 509 -8.11 -10.52 8.70
N LEU A 510 -8.92 -10.59 9.76
CA LEU A 510 -10.37 -10.71 9.65
C LEU A 510 -10.99 -9.51 8.92
N SER A 511 -10.60 -8.28 9.28
CA SER A 511 -11.10 -7.05 8.63
C SER A 511 -10.81 -7.05 7.12
N ASN A 512 -9.61 -7.48 6.71
CA ASN A 512 -9.22 -7.57 5.31
C ASN A 512 -10.00 -8.66 4.57
N HIS A 513 -10.07 -9.89 5.11
CA HIS A 513 -10.83 -10.98 4.48
C HIS A 513 -12.33 -10.72 4.39
N LEU A 514 -12.91 -9.98 5.35
CA LEU A 514 -14.31 -9.54 5.26
C LEU A 514 -14.51 -8.55 4.11
N MET A 515 -13.61 -7.57 3.97
CA MET A 515 -13.68 -6.65 2.82
C MET A 515 -13.56 -7.41 1.50
N TYR A 516 -12.57 -8.30 1.38
CA TYR A 516 -12.40 -9.18 0.22
C TYR A 516 -13.66 -10.00 -0.07
N PHE A 517 -14.25 -10.65 0.95
CA PHE A 517 -15.45 -11.46 0.79
C PHE A 517 -16.62 -10.65 0.23
N GLY A 518 -16.81 -9.42 0.73
CA GLY A 518 -17.85 -8.53 0.26
C GLY A 518 -17.63 -8.08 -1.19
N THR A 519 -16.44 -7.56 -1.50
CA THR A 519 -16.12 -7.00 -2.83
C THR A 519 -16.02 -8.08 -3.90
N PHE A 520 -15.45 -9.25 -3.58
CA PHE A 520 -15.38 -10.39 -4.50
C PHE A 520 -16.76 -10.82 -4.99
N LEU A 521 -17.73 -10.92 -4.08
CA LEU A 521 -19.08 -11.33 -4.43
C LEU A 521 -19.85 -10.22 -5.16
N GLN A 522 -19.57 -8.97 -4.81
CA GLN A 522 -20.13 -7.82 -5.49
C GLN A 522 -19.75 -7.80 -6.97
N ASP A 523 -18.49 -8.08 -7.29
CA ASP A 523 -17.99 -8.16 -8.66
C ASP A 523 -18.58 -9.33 -9.45
N LEU A 524 -18.95 -10.41 -8.77
CA LEU A 524 -19.71 -11.51 -9.38
C LEU A 524 -21.19 -11.16 -9.61
N GLY A 525 -21.66 -10.03 -9.07
CA GLY A 525 -23.03 -9.52 -9.21
C GLY A 525 -23.91 -9.69 -7.96
N MET A 526 -23.38 -10.20 -6.84
CA MET A 526 -24.13 -10.37 -5.59
C MET A 526 -23.95 -9.14 -4.68
N MET A 527 -24.96 -8.27 -4.62
CA MET A 527 -24.88 -7.01 -3.88
C MET A 527 -25.13 -7.11 -2.37
N SER A 528 -25.83 -8.13 -1.87
CA SER A 528 -26.16 -8.21 -0.43
C SER A 528 -24.97 -8.53 0.50
N PRO A 529 -24.02 -9.44 0.14
CA PRO A 529 -22.94 -9.85 1.03
C PRO A 529 -22.02 -8.73 1.54
N ILE A 530 -21.76 -7.70 0.74
CA ILE A 530 -20.91 -6.56 1.15
C ILE A 530 -21.48 -5.84 2.37
N PHE A 531 -22.81 -5.66 2.46
CA PHE A 531 -23.44 -5.01 3.61
C PHE A 531 -23.35 -5.85 4.89
N TYR A 532 -23.38 -7.18 4.76
CA TYR A 532 -23.14 -8.07 5.90
C TYR A 532 -21.67 -7.98 6.33
N ALA A 533 -20.74 -8.14 5.39
CA ALA A 533 -19.32 -8.04 5.67
C ALA A 533 -18.92 -6.72 6.34
N LEU A 534 -19.48 -5.59 5.89
CA LEU A 534 -19.26 -4.28 6.51
C LEU A 534 -19.78 -4.22 7.94
N ARG A 535 -20.93 -4.83 8.27
CA ARG A 535 -21.45 -4.89 9.65
C ARG A 535 -20.48 -5.61 10.58
N GLU A 536 -20.02 -6.80 10.20
CA GLU A 536 -19.06 -7.57 10.99
C GLU A 536 -17.70 -6.86 11.09
N ARG A 537 -17.27 -6.21 10.00
CA ARG A 537 -16.02 -5.44 9.96
C ARG A 537 -16.06 -4.22 10.88
N GLU A 538 -17.20 -3.54 10.97
CA GLU A 538 -17.41 -2.42 11.89
C GLU A 538 -17.21 -2.84 13.36
N MET A 539 -17.66 -4.04 13.74
CA MET A 539 -17.41 -4.57 15.09
C MET A 539 -15.91 -4.77 15.38
N VAL A 540 -15.15 -5.23 14.39
CA VAL A 540 -13.69 -5.38 14.50
C VAL A 540 -13.01 -4.02 14.61
N LEU A 541 -13.45 -3.03 13.81
CA LEU A 541 -12.91 -1.68 13.87
C LEU A 541 -13.23 -0.97 15.19
N ASP A 542 -14.39 -1.21 15.78
CA ASP A 542 -14.76 -0.67 17.10
C ASP A 542 -13.86 -1.24 18.22
N ILE A 543 -13.46 -2.52 18.13
CA ILE A 543 -12.45 -3.13 19.03
C ILE A 543 -11.10 -2.43 18.86
N ILE A 544 -10.65 -2.27 17.61
CA ILE A 544 -9.37 -1.64 17.29
C ILE A 544 -9.35 -0.17 17.77
N GLU A 545 -10.43 0.57 17.56
CA GLU A 545 -10.59 1.94 18.02
C GLU A 545 -10.55 2.02 19.54
N THR A 546 -11.22 1.11 20.24
CA THR A 546 -11.17 1.04 21.71
C THR A 546 -9.74 0.85 22.22
N ILE A 547 -8.97 -0.04 21.58
CA ILE A 547 -7.60 -0.35 22.00
C ILE A 547 -6.62 0.77 21.63
N THR A 548 -6.76 1.35 20.44
CA THR A 548 -5.69 2.17 19.84
C THR A 548 -6.04 3.64 19.62
N GLY A 549 -7.32 3.99 19.69
CA GLY A 549 -7.88 5.31 19.35
C GLY A 549 -8.03 5.58 17.84
N GLY A 550 -7.44 4.74 16.98
CA GLY A 550 -7.56 4.85 15.52
C GLY A 550 -8.37 3.70 14.94
N ARG A 551 -9.18 3.98 13.90
CA ARG A 551 -9.98 2.95 13.21
C ARG A 551 -9.15 2.18 12.17
N LEU A 552 -8.72 2.86 11.10
CA LEU A 552 -7.96 2.23 10.00
C LEU A 552 -6.44 2.33 10.13
N HIS A 553 -5.94 3.45 10.66
CA HIS A 553 -4.49 3.72 10.76
C HIS A 553 -4.09 3.97 12.21
N PRO A 554 -4.10 2.92 13.05
CA PRO A 554 -3.89 3.06 14.47
C PRO A 554 -2.45 3.40 14.85
N SER A 555 -1.44 3.05 14.03
CA SER A 555 -0.02 3.21 14.34
C SER A 555 0.31 2.87 15.80
N TRP A 556 -0.10 1.67 16.22
CA TRP A 556 -0.01 1.25 17.62
C TRP A 556 1.35 0.62 17.97
N LEU A 557 1.99 -0.04 17.00
CA LEU A 557 3.26 -0.70 17.22
C LEU A 557 4.39 0.33 17.33
N ARG A 558 5.36 0.06 18.21
CA ARG A 558 6.59 0.84 18.37
C ARG A 558 7.77 -0.12 18.34
N LEU A 559 8.97 0.41 18.08
CA LEU A 559 10.18 -0.40 18.17
C LEU A 559 10.29 -0.98 19.59
N GLY A 560 10.38 -2.31 19.71
CA GLY A 560 10.47 -3.03 20.97
C GLY A 560 9.15 -3.19 21.74
N GLY A 561 7.99 -2.84 21.18
CA GLY A 561 6.71 -3.11 21.84
C GLY A 561 5.49 -2.40 21.26
N LEU A 562 4.66 -1.84 22.15
CA LEU A 562 3.41 -1.14 21.87
C LEU A 562 3.48 0.32 22.34
N ALA A 563 2.63 1.19 21.77
CA ALA A 563 2.54 2.59 22.21
C ALA A 563 1.99 2.73 23.65
N ALA A 564 0.99 1.93 24.00
CA ALA A 564 0.45 1.79 25.35
C ALA A 564 0.05 0.34 25.61
N ASP A 565 -0.30 0.01 26.86
CA ASP A 565 -0.90 -1.29 27.17
C ASP A 565 -2.37 -1.37 26.72
N LEU A 566 -2.91 -2.58 26.69
CA LEU A 566 -4.32 -2.83 26.38
C LEU A 566 -5.23 -2.20 27.46
N PRO A 567 -6.29 -1.44 27.09
CA PRO A 567 -7.14 -0.72 28.04
C PRO A 567 -8.12 -1.64 28.76
N GLU A 568 -8.55 -1.29 29.97
CA GLU A 568 -9.59 -2.06 30.69
C GLU A 568 -10.85 -2.25 29.83
N GLY A 569 -11.48 -3.43 29.89
CA GLY A 569 -12.67 -3.75 29.09
C GLY A 569 -12.39 -4.33 27.70
N TRP A 570 -11.12 -4.41 27.25
CA TRP A 570 -10.79 -4.92 25.92
C TRP A 570 -11.20 -6.38 25.71
N LYS A 571 -11.11 -7.21 26.76
CA LYS A 571 -11.37 -8.66 26.69
C LYS A 571 -12.85 -8.94 26.42
N GLU A 572 -13.73 -8.15 27.02
CA GLU A 572 -15.19 -8.27 26.92
C GLU A 572 -15.66 -8.03 25.49
N GLN A 573 -15.11 -7.00 24.83
CA GLN A 573 -15.43 -6.72 23.43
C GLN A 573 -14.95 -7.83 22.49
N VAL A 574 -13.71 -8.32 22.69
CA VAL A 574 -13.17 -9.45 21.91
C VAL A 574 -14.03 -10.71 22.13
N ALA A 575 -14.38 -11.03 23.38
CA ALA A 575 -15.21 -12.18 23.71
C ALA A 575 -16.62 -12.08 23.07
N ALA A 576 -17.22 -10.89 23.04
CA ALA A 576 -18.50 -10.65 22.39
C ALA A 576 -18.44 -10.93 20.88
N PHE A 577 -17.37 -10.49 20.21
CA PHE A 577 -17.17 -10.76 18.79
C PHE A 577 -16.91 -12.25 18.51
N VAL A 578 -16.03 -12.91 19.28
CA VAL A 578 -15.73 -14.35 19.16
C VAL A 578 -16.98 -15.20 19.32
N LYS A 579 -17.93 -14.78 20.17
CA LYS A 579 -19.21 -15.48 20.36
C LYS A 579 -20.13 -15.43 19.12
N ILE A 580 -20.16 -14.30 18.40
CA ILE A 580 -21.13 -14.05 17.31
C ILE A 580 -20.58 -14.51 15.95
N PHE A 581 -19.29 -14.29 15.70
CA PHE A 581 -18.69 -14.47 14.38
C PHE A 581 -18.80 -15.90 13.79
N PRO A 582 -18.67 -17.00 14.56
CA PRO A 582 -18.86 -18.35 14.04
C PRO A 582 -20.26 -18.59 13.45
N GLY A 583 -21.30 -17.97 14.01
CA GLY A 583 -22.66 -18.03 13.47
C GLY A 583 -22.75 -17.34 12.10
N ARG A 584 -22.10 -16.18 11.97
CA ARG A 584 -22.03 -15.42 10.71
C ARG A 584 -21.28 -16.15 9.62
N LEU A 585 -20.14 -16.78 9.93
CA LEU A 585 -19.42 -17.61 8.98
C LEU A 585 -20.27 -18.78 8.46
N LYS A 586 -21.08 -19.42 9.31
CA LYS A 586 -22.03 -20.47 8.88
C LYS A 586 -23.09 -19.92 7.92
N GLU A 587 -23.64 -18.74 8.19
CA GLU A 587 -24.58 -18.05 7.30
C GLU A 587 -23.94 -17.77 5.92
N TYR A 588 -22.70 -17.26 5.91
CA TYR A 588 -21.95 -17.00 4.68
C TYR A 588 -21.71 -18.28 3.87
N HIS A 589 -21.32 -19.38 4.52
CA HIS A 589 -21.16 -20.67 3.85
C HIS A 589 -22.46 -21.19 3.26
N ALA A 590 -23.57 -21.03 3.98
CA ALA A 590 -24.88 -21.45 3.51
C ALA A 590 -25.34 -20.64 2.28
N GLY A 591 -25.17 -19.31 2.31
CA GLY A 591 -25.64 -18.42 1.24
C GLY A 591 -24.71 -18.32 0.02
N VAL A 592 -23.39 -18.50 0.20
CA VAL A 592 -22.38 -18.24 -0.84
C VAL A 592 -21.68 -19.51 -1.27
N THR A 593 -21.04 -20.24 -0.37
CA THR A 593 -20.18 -21.38 -0.74
C THR A 593 -20.95 -22.48 -1.47
N LYS A 594 -22.22 -22.69 -1.12
CA LYS A 594 -23.10 -23.68 -1.73
C LYS A 594 -23.84 -23.17 -2.97
N ASN A 595 -23.77 -21.88 -3.27
CA ASN A 595 -24.53 -21.27 -4.36
C ASN A 595 -24.03 -21.78 -5.72
N PRO A 596 -24.93 -22.33 -6.58
CA PRO A 596 -24.54 -22.86 -7.88
C PRO A 596 -24.00 -21.80 -8.84
N ILE A 597 -24.48 -20.55 -8.76
CA ILE A 597 -24.03 -19.44 -9.62
C ILE A 597 -22.60 -19.06 -9.26
N VAL A 598 -22.29 -18.92 -7.96
CA VAL A 598 -20.93 -18.61 -7.50
C VAL A 598 -19.97 -19.71 -7.93
N LYS A 599 -20.34 -20.98 -7.74
CA LYS A 599 -19.51 -22.12 -8.20
C LYS A 599 -19.28 -22.08 -9.71
N ALA A 600 -20.32 -21.85 -10.50
CA ALA A 600 -20.21 -21.80 -11.96
C ALA A 600 -19.30 -20.67 -12.46
N ARG A 601 -19.22 -19.55 -11.73
CA ARG A 601 -18.40 -18.39 -12.09
C ARG A 601 -16.97 -18.42 -11.56
N THR A 602 -16.64 -19.35 -10.65
CA THR A 602 -15.36 -19.32 -9.92
C THR A 602 -14.57 -20.63 -10.00
N LYS A 603 -15.25 -21.78 -10.07
CA LYS A 603 -14.60 -23.08 -10.10
C LYS A 603 -14.05 -23.36 -11.50
N GLY A 604 -12.76 -23.68 -11.59
CA GLY A 604 -12.03 -23.88 -12.84
C GLY A 604 -11.68 -22.59 -13.59
N VAL A 605 -11.90 -21.41 -12.99
CA VAL A 605 -11.62 -20.10 -13.61
C VAL A 605 -10.33 -19.52 -13.03
N GLY A 606 -9.41 -19.11 -13.92
CA GLY A 606 -8.15 -18.46 -13.54
C GLY A 606 -7.23 -19.33 -12.69
N GLY A 607 -7.11 -20.62 -13.04
CA GLY A 607 -6.21 -21.57 -12.38
C GLY A 607 -4.73 -21.25 -12.61
N ILE A 608 -3.91 -21.44 -11.57
CA ILE A 608 -2.44 -21.37 -11.67
C ILE A 608 -1.82 -22.58 -10.96
N THR A 609 -0.83 -23.21 -11.58
CA THR A 609 -0.14 -24.35 -10.99
C THR A 609 0.87 -23.91 -9.92
N ALA A 610 1.18 -24.79 -8.96
CA ALA A 610 2.22 -24.55 -7.94
C ALA A 610 3.54 -24.06 -8.54
N ALA A 611 4.04 -24.73 -9.58
CA ALA A 611 5.31 -24.37 -10.22
C ALA A 611 5.28 -22.97 -10.86
N GLN A 612 4.18 -22.63 -11.55
CA GLN A 612 4.01 -21.30 -12.14
C GLN A 612 3.87 -20.22 -11.07
N ALA A 613 3.12 -20.49 -10.00
CA ALA A 613 2.93 -19.56 -8.89
C ALA A 613 4.27 -19.25 -8.19
N THR A 614 5.06 -20.29 -7.89
CA THR A 614 6.38 -20.15 -7.28
C THR A 614 7.37 -19.42 -8.19
N ASP A 615 7.45 -19.77 -9.48
CA ASP A 615 8.39 -19.12 -10.41
C ASP A 615 8.08 -17.63 -10.64
N ARG A 616 6.80 -17.26 -10.59
CA ARG A 616 6.31 -15.89 -10.74
C ARG A 616 6.31 -15.07 -9.44
N GLY A 617 6.75 -15.65 -8.32
CA GLY A 617 6.85 -14.94 -7.05
C GLY A 617 5.53 -14.77 -6.29
N VAL A 618 4.47 -15.49 -6.66
CA VAL A 618 3.14 -15.42 -6.01
C VAL A 618 3.26 -15.88 -4.55
N THR A 619 2.56 -15.20 -3.64
CA THR A 619 2.61 -15.48 -2.20
C THR A 619 1.22 -15.51 -1.54
N GLY A 620 1.17 -15.97 -0.30
CA GLY A 620 -0.03 -15.87 0.53
C GLY A 620 -1.16 -16.82 0.13
N PRO A 621 -2.42 -16.39 0.29
CA PRO A 621 -3.59 -17.21 -0.04
C PRO A 621 -3.61 -17.67 -1.50
N ASN A 622 -3.04 -16.86 -2.40
CA ASN A 622 -2.96 -17.18 -3.83
C ASN A 622 -1.99 -18.35 -4.10
N LEU A 623 -0.88 -18.44 -3.35
CA LEU A 623 0.07 -19.55 -3.44
C LEU A 623 -0.51 -20.82 -2.77
N ARG A 624 -1.15 -20.67 -1.61
CA ARG A 624 -1.82 -21.78 -0.90
C ARG A 624 -2.98 -22.38 -1.67
N ALA A 625 -3.69 -21.58 -2.47
CA ALA A 625 -4.74 -22.07 -3.36
C ALA A 625 -4.21 -23.00 -4.47
N ALA A 626 -2.93 -22.85 -4.85
CA ALA A 626 -2.29 -23.60 -5.93
C ALA A 626 -1.59 -24.90 -5.48
N GLY A 627 -1.75 -25.32 -4.22
CA GLY A 627 -1.17 -26.58 -3.70
C GLY A 627 0.08 -26.44 -2.85
N VAL A 628 0.62 -25.22 -2.70
CA VAL A 628 1.88 -25.01 -1.97
C VAL A 628 1.57 -24.71 -0.50
N SER A 629 1.93 -25.64 0.39
CA SER A 629 1.77 -25.51 1.84
C SER A 629 2.83 -24.60 2.45
N TRP A 630 2.76 -23.32 2.13
CA TRP A 630 3.67 -22.29 2.62
C TRP A 630 2.92 -21.16 3.35
N ASP A 631 3.32 -20.94 4.60
CA ASP A 631 2.85 -19.85 5.45
C ASP A 631 3.99 -19.47 6.41
N ARG A 632 4.42 -18.20 6.37
CA ARG A 632 5.58 -17.78 7.17
C ARG A 632 5.33 -17.94 8.68
N ARG A 633 4.09 -17.87 9.15
CA ARG A 633 3.76 -17.98 10.58
C ARG A 633 4.10 -19.37 11.15
N LYS A 634 4.17 -20.40 10.29
CA LYS A 634 4.58 -21.76 10.67
C LYS A 634 5.99 -22.11 10.15
N ALA A 635 6.31 -21.77 8.90
CA ALA A 635 7.58 -22.17 8.28
C ALA A 635 8.78 -21.37 8.80
N MET A 636 8.59 -20.08 9.06
CA MET A 636 9.61 -19.16 9.59
C MET A 636 8.97 -18.28 10.69
N PRO A 637 8.60 -18.86 11.83
CA PRO A 637 7.77 -18.19 12.82
C PRO A 637 8.44 -16.91 13.34
N TYR A 638 7.63 -15.88 13.56
CA TYR A 638 8.04 -14.57 14.06
C TYR A 638 7.06 -14.11 15.14
N GLY A 639 7.47 -13.13 15.96
CA GLY A 639 6.66 -12.68 17.10
C GLY A 639 6.33 -13.84 18.03
N ALA A 640 5.04 -14.01 18.35
CA ALA A 640 4.54 -15.10 19.20
C ALA A 640 3.74 -16.18 18.43
N TYR A 641 3.82 -16.23 17.09
CA TYR A 641 2.98 -17.18 16.30
C TYR A 641 3.25 -18.66 16.65
N ALA A 642 4.46 -19.00 17.11
CA ALA A 642 4.82 -20.36 17.51
C ALA A 642 4.03 -20.88 18.72
N ASP A 643 3.45 -20.00 19.54
CA ASP A 643 2.73 -20.35 20.77
C ASP A 643 1.25 -20.71 20.51
N PHE A 644 0.77 -20.49 19.29
CA PHE A 644 -0.63 -20.66 18.90
C PHE A 644 -0.85 -21.90 18.03
N ASP A 645 -1.92 -22.62 18.32
CA ASP A 645 -2.33 -23.78 17.53
C ASP A 645 -3.35 -23.39 16.47
N PHE A 646 -3.01 -23.63 15.20
CA PHE A 646 -3.81 -23.29 14.03
C PHE A 646 -3.32 -24.08 12.82
N ASP A 647 -4.21 -24.27 11.86
CA ASP A 647 -3.92 -24.98 10.62
C ASP A 647 -3.67 -24.00 9.46
N VAL A 648 -2.87 -24.43 8.47
CA VAL A 648 -2.62 -23.65 7.25
C VAL A 648 -3.54 -24.17 6.14
N PRO A 649 -4.58 -23.42 5.73
CA PRO A 649 -5.50 -23.89 4.71
C PRO A 649 -4.85 -23.89 3.33
N THR A 650 -4.92 -25.02 2.64
CA THR A 650 -4.42 -25.20 1.28
C THR A 650 -5.50 -25.80 0.38
N ARG A 651 -5.35 -25.58 -0.93
CA ARG A 651 -6.19 -26.17 -1.99
C ARG A 651 -5.29 -26.60 -3.15
N GLN A 652 -5.84 -27.09 -4.27
CA GLN A 652 -5.04 -27.77 -5.30
C GLN A 652 -5.15 -27.14 -6.70
N ASN A 653 -6.27 -26.49 -7.04
CA ASN A 653 -6.52 -26.09 -8.43
C ASN A 653 -6.00 -24.69 -8.75
N GLY A 654 -5.72 -23.87 -7.73
CA GLY A 654 -5.30 -22.49 -7.90
C GLY A 654 -6.33 -21.61 -8.61
N ASP A 655 -7.61 -22.01 -8.62
CA ASP A 655 -8.70 -21.26 -9.25
C ASP A 655 -9.32 -20.22 -8.29
N CYS A 656 -10.25 -19.40 -8.81
CA CYS A 656 -10.92 -18.38 -8.01
C CYS A 656 -11.69 -18.97 -6.81
N TYR A 657 -12.27 -20.17 -6.96
CA TYR A 657 -13.04 -20.82 -5.91
C TYR A 657 -12.14 -21.30 -4.76
N ASP A 658 -11.00 -21.91 -5.08
CA ASP A 658 -10.00 -22.36 -4.12
C ASP A 658 -9.39 -21.17 -3.38
N ARG A 659 -9.09 -20.05 -4.07
CA ARG A 659 -8.65 -18.78 -3.44
C ARG A 659 -9.68 -18.22 -2.45
N TYR A 660 -10.96 -18.29 -2.80
CA TYR A 660 -12.05 -17.90 -1.92
C TYR A 660 -12.13 -18.81 -0.68
N LEU A 661 -12.06 -20.13 -0.88
CA LEU A 661 -12.14 -21.10 0.20
C LEU A 661 -10.96 -21.00 1.19
N VAL A 662 -9.74 -20.76 0.70
CA VAL A 662 -8.57 -20.53 1.57
C VAL A 662 -8.83 -19.35 2.50
N ARG A 663 -9.33 -18.21 2.00
CA ARG A 663 -9.61 -17.03 2.82
C ARG A 663 -10.78 -17.24 3.80
N MET A 664 -11.78 -18.04 3.41
CA MET A 664 -12.86 -18.44 4.33
C MET A 664 -12.34 -19.27 5.50
N ASP A 665 -11.44 -20.23 5.23
CA ASP A 665 -10.80 -21.02 6.27
C ASP A 665 -9.84 -20.19 7.12
N GLU A 666 -9.09 -19.26 6.51
CA GLU A 666 -8.23 -18.33 7.24
C GLU A 666 -9.03 -17.47 8.23
N MET A 667 -10.25 -17.03 7.89
CA MET A 667 -11.11 -16.34 8.85
C MET A 667 -11.44 -17.20 10.08
N ARG A 668 -11.59 -18.52 9.90
CA ARG A 668 -11.82 -19.45 11.01
C ARG A 668 -10.56 -19.60 11.87
N GLU A 669 -9.40 -19.77 11.24
CA GLU A 669 -8.13 -19.95 11.95
C GLU A 669 -7.68 -18.66 12.65
N SER A 670 -7.87 -17.48 12.04
CA SER A 670 -7.63 -16.19 12.69
C SER A 670 -8.48 -16.03 13.95
N LEU A 671 -9.76 -16.42 13.90
CA LEU A 671 -10.62 -16.38 15.08
C LEU A 671 -10.08 -17.28 16.20
N ARG A 672 -9.60 -18.48 15.85
CA ARG A 672 -9.00 -19.44 16.77
C ARG A 672 -7.71 -18.89 17.40
N ILE A 673 -6.90 -18.15 16.65
CA ILE A 673 -5.70 -17.48 17.18
C ILE A 673 -6.09 -16.35 18.12
N ILE A 674 -7.08 -15.51 17.75
CA ILE A 674 -7.57 -14.40 18.59
C ILE A 674 -8.09 -14.93 19.94
N GLU A 675 -8.87 -16.01 19.92
CA GLU A 675 -9.39 -16.65 21.14
C GLU A 675 -8.25 -17.13 22.05
N GLN A 676 -7.25 -17.82 21.49
CA GLN A 676 -6.09 -18.27 22.25
C GLN A 676 -5.25 -17.11 22.80
N ALA A 677 -5.01 -16.07 21.99
CA ALA A 677 -4.26 -14.90 22.40
C ALA A 677 -4.96 -14.12 23.52
N ALA A 678 -6.28 -13.98 23.44
CA ALA A 678 -7.07 -13.32 24.47
C ALA A 678 -7.07 -14.12 25.79
N ALA A 679 -7.15 -15.45 25.72
CA ALA A 679 -7.14 -16.33 26.88
C ALA A 679 -5.76 -16.46 27.55
N ARG A 680 -4.68 -16.51 26.76
CA ARG A 680 -3.31 -16.78 27.23
C ARG A 680 -2.43 -15.53 27.36
N MET A 681 -3.00 -14.33 27.23
CA MET A 681 -2.26 -13.06 27.27
C MET A 681 -1.40 -12.95 28.54
N PRO A 682 -0.06 -12.92 28.46
CA PRO A 682 0.79 -12.86 29.63
C PRO A 682 0.78 -11.47 30.27
N GLU A 683 1.13 -11.43 31.55
CA GLU A 683 1.41 -10.19 32.28
C GLU A 683 2.84 -9.69 31.98
N GLY A 684 3.14 -8.46 32.39
CA GLY A 684 4.47 -7.87 32.27
C GLY A 684 4.53 -6.62 31.40
N ARG A 685 5.74 -6.23 30.98
CA ARG A 685 5.96 -5.00 30.22
C ARG A 685 5.40 -5.10 28.80
N TYR A 686 4.85 -4.00 28.30
CA TYR A 686 4.40 -3.86 26.91
C TYR A 686 5.44 -3.13 26.02
N LEU A 687 6.57 -2.72 26.60
CA LEU A 687 7.70 -2.08 25.94
C LEU A 687 9.00 -2.72 26.42
N SER A 688 9.96 -2.87 25.51
CA SER A 688 11.30 -3.34 25.82
C SER A 688 11.99 -2.44 26.84
N ALA A 689 12.88 -3.04 27.63
CA ALA A 689 13.67 -2.32 28.63
C ALA A 689 14.78 -1.45 28.00
N ASP A 690 15.08 -1.65 26.71
CA ASP A 690 16.18 -0.99 26.02
C ASP A 690 15.83 0.44 25.58
N SER A 691 16.03 1.39 26.49
CA SER A 691 15.80 2.81 26.26
C SER A 691 16.74 3.46 25.21
N ARG A 692 17.77 2.75 24.72
CA ARG A 692 18.65 3.25 23.65
C ARG A 692 17.88 3.41 22.33
N TYR A 693 16.94 2.49 22.08
CA TYR A 693 16.13 2.47 20.86
C TYR A 693 14.65 2.71 21.14
N CYS A 694 14.15 2.17 22.25
CA CYS A 694 12.74 2.19 22.59
C CYS A 694 12.38 3.43 23.44
N LEU A 695 11.13 3.87 23.34
CA LEU A 695 10.64 4.90 24.25
C LEU A 695 10.46 4.28 25.65
N PRO A 696 10.97 4.93 26.72
CA PRO A 696 10.74 4.46 28.08
C PRO A 696 9.28 4.68 28.48
N GLN A 697 8.80 3.89 29.44
CA GLN A 697 7.45 4.06 29.99
C GLN A 697 7.29 5.46 30.59
N LYS A 698 6.15 6.11 30.31
CA LYS A 698 5.91 7.49 30.69
C LYS A 698 6.07 7.73 32.20
N ASP A 699 5.56 6.82 33.02
CA ASP A 699 5.67 6.92 34.49
C ASP A 699 7.11 6.87 35.00
N ALA A 700 7.99 6.12 34.31
CA ALA A 700 9.41 6.09 34.63
C ALA A 700 10.10 7.39 34.19
N ALA A 701 9.82 7.85 32.96
CA ALA A 701 10.37 9.11 32.44
C ALA A 701 9.98 10.36 33.26
N LEU A 702 8.90 10.31 34.03
CA LEU A 702 8.50 11.40 34.93
C LEU A 702 9.21 11.39 36.29
N LYS A 703 9.88 10.28 36.65
CA LYS A 703 10.51 10.08 37.97
C LYS A 703 12.02 9.91 37.90
N ASP A 704 12.55 9.48 36.75
CA ASP A 704 13.93 9.08 36.52
C ASP A 704 14.56 9.94 35.41
N ILE A 705 15.73 10.51 35.68
CA ILE A 705 16.36 11.48 34.78
C ILE A 705 16.93 10.79 33.53
N GLU A 706 17.49 9.59 33.67
CA GLU A 706 17.98 8.79 32.55
C GLU A 706 16.84 8.45 31.57
N SER A 707 15.71 7.97 32.11
CA SER A 707 14.51 7.71 31.32
C SER A 707 13.98 8.98 30.63
N LEU A 708 14.02 10.14 31.29
CA LEU A 708 13.62 11.41 30.68
C LEU A 708 14.55 11.82 29.54
N ILE A 709 15.87 11.66 29.70
CA ILE A 709 16.87 11.95 28.67
C ILE A 709 16.62 11.08 27.43
N HIS A 710 16.43 9.77 27.63
CA HIS A 710 16.14 8.84 26.54
C HIS A 710 14.83 9.18 25.84
N HIS A 711 13.77 9.51 26.60
CA HIS A 711 12.51 9.98 26.02
C HIS A 711 12.71 11.22 25.14
N PHE A 712 13.40 12.25 25.67
CA PHE A 712 13.64 13.50 24.95
C PHE A 712 14.44 13.27 23.66
N VAL A 713 15.52 12.48 23.70
CA VAL A 713 16.36 12.20 22.53
C VAL A 713 15.60 11.40 21.47
N ASN A 714 14.91 10.33 21.87
CA ASN A 714 14.19 9.46 20.94
C ASN A 714 13.00 10.17 20.27
N VAL A 715 12.31 11.09 20.96
CA VAL A 715 11.18 11.85 20.40
C VAL A 715 11.66 13.00 19.51
N THR A 716 12.74 13.70 19.89
CA THR A 716 13.20 14.89 19.13
C THR A 716 14.07 14.53 17.93
N ARG A 717 15.01 13.59 18.08
CA ARG A 717 15.97 13.21 17.04
C ARG A 717 15.69 11.85 16.41
N GLY A 718 15.10 10.93 17.18
CA GLY A 718 14.96 9.54 16.80
C GLY A 718 16.15 8.67 17.25
N PRO A 719 15.95 7.35 17.41
CA PRO A 719 17.02 6.45 17.83
C PRO A 719 18.06 6.30 16.74
N ARG A 720 19.35 6.23 17.11
CA ARG A 720 20.42 5.83 16.19
C ARG A 720 20.46 4.31 16.12
N LEU A 721 20.36 3.74 14.91
CA LEU A 721 20.49 2.30 14.71
C LEU A 721 21.91 1.92 14.28
N PRO A 722 22.36 0.68 14.54
CA PRO A 722 23.66 0.21 14.05
C PRO A 722 23.75 0.27 12.53
N SER A 723 24.96 0.38 12.00
CA SER A 723 25.21 0.20 10.57
C SER A 723 24.99 -1.27 10.21
N GLY A 724 24.37 -1.52 9.05
CA GLY A 724 24.07 -2.88 8.60
C GLY A 724 22.83 -2.94 7.71
N MET A 725 22.43 -4.16 7.38
CA MET A 725 21.23 -4.43 6.59
C MET A 725 20.38 -5.49 7.29
N ALA A 726 19.06 -5.38 7.15
CA ALA A 726 18.15 -6.41 7.61
C ALA A 726 16.95 -6.52 6.67
N TYR A 727 16.49 -7.74 6.47
CA TYR A 727 15.22 -8.07 5.86
C TYR A 727 14.40 -8.91 6.84
N ALA A 728 13.16 -8.50 7.03
CA ALA A 728 12.15 -9.32 7.65
C ALA A 728 10.87 -9.25 6.84
N ALA A 729 10.17 -10.38 6.77
CA ALA A 729 8.86 -10.46 6.16
C ALA A 729 7.88 -11.20 7.06
N THR A 730 6.63 -10.76 7.03
CA THR A 730 5.51 -11.35 7.75
C THR A 730 4.43 -11.81 6.77
N GLU A 731 3.57 -12.71 7.23
CA GLU A 731 2.40 -13.17 6.50
C GLU A 731 1.26 -12.16 6.67
N ALA A 732 1.27 -11.07 5.91
CA ALA A 732 0.12 -10.17 5.83
C ALA A 732 -1.10 -10.91 5.22
N PRO A 733 -2.34 -10.40 5.38
CA PRO A 733 -3.54 -11.07 4.88
C PRO A 733 -3.53 -11.37 3.37
N ARG A 734 -2.81 -10.56 2.58
CA ARG A 734 -2.67 -10.71 1.12
C ARG A 734 -1.48 -11.59 0.72
N GLY A 735 -0.57 -11.89 1.64
CA GLY A 735 0.65 -12.66 1.43
C GLY A 735 1.87 -12.05 2.11
N GLU A 736 3.06 -12.34 1.58
CA GLU A 736 4.31 -12.01 2.25
C GLU A 736 4.65 -10.51 2.09
N GLN A 737 4.61 -9.76 3.18
CA GLN A 737 5.01 -8.35 3.24
C GLN A 737 6.40 -8.29 3.87
N GLY A 738 7.37 -7.71 3.17
CA GLY A 738 8.76 -7.62 3.59
C GLY A 738 9.31 -6.20 3.60
N TYR A 739 10.21 -5.91 4.52
CA TYR A 739 10.97 -4.67 4.56
C TYR A 739 12.45 -4.99 4.54
N PHE A 740 13.17 -4.47 3.53
CA PHE A 740 14.62 -4.47 3.48
C PHE A 740 15.12 -3.08 3.88
N VAL A 741 15.79 -3.00 5.02
CA VAL A 741 16.32 -1.77 5.60
C VAL A 741 17.84 -1.78 5.56
N VAL A 742 18.42 -0.64 5.22
CA VAL A 742 19.86 -0.40 5.27
C VAL A 742 20.10 0.81 6.17
N SER A 743 21.03 0.67 7.10
CA SER A 743 21.46 1.73 8.00
C SER A 743 22.95 2.01 7.80
N ASP A 744 23.30 3.29 7.77
CA ASP A 744 24.69 3.79 7.77
C ASP A 744 25.06 4.37 9.15
N GLY A 745 24.40 3.88 10.21
CA GLY A 745 24.67 4.31 11.59
C GLY A 745 24.00 5.64 11.95
N GLY A 746 22.80 5.92 11.40
CA GLY A 746 22.07 7.17 11.60
C GLY A 746 20.67 6.99 12.23
N CYS A 747 19.96 8.11 12.39
CA CYS A 747 18.57 8.13 12.88
C CYS A 747 17.52 7.88 11.80
N HIS A 748 17.97 7.70 10.54
CA HIS A 748 17.16 7.50 9.34
C HIS A 748 17.65 6.25 8.61
N ALA A 749 16.79 5.64 7.82
CA ALA A 749 17.21 4.57 6.93
C ALA A 749 18.05 5.16 5.80
N TYR A 750 19.21 4.56 5.54
CA TYR A 750 19.94 4.85 4.31
C TYR A 750 19.13 4.39 3.09
N ARG A 751 18.52 3.21 3.17
CA ARG A 751 17.62 2.68 2.14
C ARG A 751 16.46 1.95 2.81
N MET A 752 15.26 2.12 2.25
CA MET A 752 14.02 1.49 2.70
C MET A 752 13.30 0.84 1.51
N ARG A 753 13.49 -0.46 1.29
CA ARG A 753 12.77 -1.21 0.25
C ARG A 753 11.59 -1.94 0.87
N ILE A 754 10.42 -1.81 0.24
CA ILE A 754 9.19 -2.48 0.66
C ILE A 754 8.84 -3.54 -0.38
N ARG A 755 8.96 -4.80 0.02
CA ARG A 755 8.46 -5.95 -0.72
C ARG A 755 7.05 -6.26 -0.26
N THR A 756 6.21 -6.60 -1.20
CA THR A 756 4.76 -6.55 -1.02
C THR A 756 4.09 -7.62 -1.86
N PRO A 757 3.05 -8.28 -1.35
CA PRO A 757 2.44 -9.41 -2.02
C PRO A 757 1.74 -9.01 -3.33
N GLY A 758 1.09 -7.85 -3.38
CA GLY A 758 0.31 -7.41 -4.54
C GLY A 758 1.16 -7.17 -5.79
N PHE A 759 2.42 -6.74 -5.66
CA PHE A 759 3.31 -6.54 -6.81
C PHE A 759 3.52 -7.84 -7.58
N ALA A 760 4.01 -8.87 -6.88
CA ALA A 760 4.31 -10.16 -7.47
C ALA A 760 3.02 -10.90 -7.88
N ASN A 761 1.96 -10.80 -7.08
CA ASN A 761 0.68 -11.44 -7.38
C ASN A 761 0.05 -10.88 -8.67
N VAL A 762 0.07 -9.56 -8.88
CA VAL A 762 -0.57 -8.90 -10.04
C VAL A 762 0.27 -9.08 -11.31
N GLN A 763 1.59 -9.16 -11.21
CA GLN A 763 2.47 -9.51 -12.32
C GLN A 763 2.09 -10.85 -13.00
N ALA A 764 1.53 -11.80 -12.25
CA ALA A 764 1.13 -13.10 -12.78
C ALA A 764 -0.18 -13.04 -13.61
N LEU A 765 -1.02 -12.01 -13.43
CA LEU A 765 -2.36 -11.94 -14.02
C LEU A 765 -2.41 -12.08 -15.55
N PRO A 766 -1.52 -11.45 -16.35
CA PRO A 766 -1.57 -11.58 -17.82
C PRO A 766 -1.53 -13.03 -18.29
N HIS A 767 -0.74 -13.88 -17.63
CA HIS A 767 -0.63 -15.30 -17.97
C HIS A 767 -1.89 -16.09 -17.63
N ILE A 768 -2.62 -15.69 -16.60
CA ILE A 768 -3.76 -16.43 -16.06
C ILE A 768 -5.04 -16.17 -16.86
N ILE A 769 -5.17 -14.95 -17.38
CA ILE A 769 -6.42 -14.51 -18.03
C ILE A 769 -6.44 -14.71 -19.55
N GLU A 770 -5.29 -15.04 -20.16
CA GLU A 770 -5.22 -15.34 -21.58
C GLU A 770 -6.15 -16.52 -21.93
N GLY A 771 -6.99 -16.33 -22.95
CA GLY A 771 -8.00 -17.28 -23.40
C GLY A 771 -9.35 -17.22 -22.67
N LEU A 772 -9.44 -16.50 -21.53
CA LEU A 772 -10.68 -16.32 -20.77
C LEU A 772 -11.60 -15.27 -21.41
N SER A 773 -12.86 -15.25 -20.95
CA SER A 773 -13.81 -14.20 -21.29
C SER A 773 -13.57 -12.93 -20.45
N ILE A 774 -14.11 -11.79 -20.90
CA ILE A 774 -14.09 -10.54 -20.11
C ILE A 774 -14.80 -10.72 -18.77
N ALA A 775 -15.91 -11.47 -18.74
CA ALA A 775 -16.66 -11.73 -17.52
C ALA A 775 -15.86 -12.59 -16.51
N ASP A 776 -15.09 -13.56 -17.00
CA ASP A 776 -14.21 -14.38 -16.16
C ASP A 776 -13.00 -13.58 -15.67
N CYS A 777 -12.48 -12.66 -16.48
CA CYS A 777 -11.41 -11.75 -16.08
C CYS A 777 -11.76 -10.98 -14.80
N VAL A 778 -12.98 -10.43 -14.71
CA VAL A 778 -13.47 -9.75 -13.49
C VAL A 778 -13.41 -10.66 -12.26
N ALA A 779 -13.83 -11.92 -12.39
CA ALA A 779 -13.76 -12.89 -11.29
C ALA A 779 -12.31 -13.19 -10.88
N VAL A 780 -11.38 -13.27 -11.84
CA VAL A 780 -9.95 -13.48 -11.56
C VAL A 780 -9.37 -12.27 -10.84
N LEU A 781 -9.57 -11.06 -11.36
CA LEU A 781 -9.07 -9.81 -10.75
C LEU A 781 -9.53 -9.70 -9.29
N ALA A 782 -10.82 -9.89 -9.04
CA ALA A 782 -11.40 -9.84 -7.70
C ALA A 782 -10.82 -10.94 -6.78
N SER A 783 -10.60 -12.16 -7.29
CA SER A 783 -10.11 -13.28 -6.48
C SER A 783 -8.67 -13.12 -5.98
N TYR A 784 -7.84 -12.34 -6.70
CA TYR A 784 -6.42 -12.15 -6.38
C TYR A 784 -6.19 -11.26 -5.17
N ASP A 785 -7.21 -10.45 -4.81
CA ASP A 785 -7.19 -9.56 -3.66
C ASP A 785 -5.93 -8.66 -3.68
N TYR A 786 -5.86 -7.79 -4.67
CA TYR A 786 -4.83 -6.76 -4.73
C TYR A 786 -5.37 -5.42 -4.25
N ILE A 787 -4.47 -4.56 -3.80
CA ILE A 787 -4.79 -3.19 -3.42
C ILE A 787 -3.69 -2.30 -4.00
N LEU A 788 -4.08 -1.21 -4.62
CA LEU A 788 -3.16 -0.35 -5.37
C LEU A 788 -2.07 0.36 -4.56
N PRO A 789 -2.35 0.94 -3.37
CA PRO A 789 -1.30 1.43 -2.49
C PRO A 789 -0.26 0.36 -2.15
N ASP A 790 -0.67 -0.92 -2.16
CA ASP A 790 0.28 -2.00 -2.12
C ASP A 790 0.99 -1.90 -3.47
N ILE A 791 0.43 -2.32 -4.61
CA ILE A 791 1.10 -2.40 -5.94
C ILE A 791 2.03 -1.23 -6.35
N ASP A 792 1.79 0.00 -5.93
CA ASP A 792 2.57 1.17 -6.36
C ASP A 792 3.47 1.78 -5.25
N ARG A 793 3.26 1.33 -4.00
CA ARG A 793 3.80 1.82 -2.71
C ARG A 793 3.72 3.33 -2.46
#